data_AF-M7NF21-F1
#
_entry.id   AF-M7NF21-F1
#
_cell.length_a   1.000
_cell.length_b   1.000
_cell.length_c   1.000
_cell.angle_alpha   90.00
_cell.angle_beta   90.00
_cell.angle_gamma   90.00
#
_symmetry.space_group_name_H-M   'P 1'
#
loop_
_entity.id
_entity.type
_entity.pdbx_description
1 polymer ?
#
loop_
_entity_poly.entity_id
_entity_poly.type
_entity_poly.pdbx_seq_one_letter_code
_entity_poly.pdbx_strand_id
1 'polypeptide(L)'
;MARVAGLESTRLAIGCPLAAATAAEIHEIEELVLAAGQETGELLFRLVPSLDQDKGLRREVLALRRETKRESPRIDESVINRIAVAGADHNTLRALHAWNSLATKAKSLRERFSDEVHSEVQQANEVLQRLRADEGFLTAVADSSPSFAANPGDGTLSPGRRDTRTVLSYASRAARKTSPFGRLTTVSLAGAGASKQQAEAAVVSQSYVHAWLWVLARDEETSALFQFELLDTGGFDPVAEAVSIPELITHGDIVWKTSSRASLRGFAEVWNALQAHGNRWDLPPLLAAIGGSDPFATFMRFLEAGILYPVAPWDYKEPNAWRVLADLVEDNAPQSRAAGEIAELSERISLYLASSGSSRGTLKTDLAAHAEQLLARRGVPEDRRRFQIYLDVAETAVDTTLPGATSKSLESFGAELAARIQQRASYPLLVARFVETYGVSGKCSEAWRWLVEAAHDQGFYAQLQALHHRAGDVAARLGPSMPLPNTAVAFQTSEDPYAALIINQSHAGTGSVMARFAHVLDGSDGQLKQWASVLAHGGSAVEFVPSFEVNGLQSVSKGSLRRLVRPDDFPMKSALDEVTMTSMVIRHDVETDSLVFYAPDGETIVPLYMGIVPSHLLSGVDRLLATIADPWLLPRPGDAPFSRLEDQQRVVARPRKDLDGVVLSRAHWSVPLGELPTLSGTDEELVRNWTVWRRNQGIPSEVFVRFVRSTQSFSPADRKPIWVDLTSAHALSALCTALPKDALGVRLTEALPTGASLESQGDRAVEHLLFMTFAK
;
A
#
# COMPACT_ATOMS: atom_id res chain seq x y z
N MET A 1 -8.09 -13.70 8.49
CA MET A 1 -6.75 -13.69 7.86
C MET A 1 -5.85 -12.75 8.67
N ALA A 2 -4.55 -12.97 8.71
CA ALA A 2 -3.58 -12.05 9.30
C ALA A 2 -2.46 -11.71 8.30
N ARG A 3 -1.86 -10.54 8.48
CA ARG A 3 -0.67 -10.06 7.80
C ARG A 3 0.40 -9.80 8.85
N VAL A 4 1.61 -10.30 8.64
CA VAL A 4 2.65 -10.31 9.66
C VAL A 4 3.92 -9.67 9.11
N ALA A 5 4.51 -8.79 9.91
CA ALA A 5 5.81 -8.20 9.64
C ALA A 5 6.88 -9.28 9.42
N GLY A 6 7.69 -9.15 8.37
CA GLY A 6 8.75 -10.11 8.03
C GLY A 6 9.99 -10.04 8.93
N LEU A 7 10.08 -9.03 9.81
CA LEU A 7 11.17 -8.84 10.76
C LEU A 7 10.61 -8.61 12.16
N GLU A 8 11.27 -9.17 13.17
CA GLU A 8 11.01 -8.85 14.58
C GLU A 8 11.35 -7.39 14.88
N SER A 9 10.52 -6.76 15.69
CA SER A 9 10.65 -5.36 16.12
C SER A 9 11.96 -5.10 16.85
N THR A 10 12.39 -6.06 17.70
CA THR A 10 13.63 -6.00 18.49
C THR A 10 14.89 -5.98 17.63
N ARG A 11 14.82 -6.50 16.39
CA ARG A 11 15.93 -6.45 15.43
C ARG A 11 16.18 -5.04 14.88
N LEU A 12 15.30 -4.08 15.13
CA LEU A 12 15.45 -2.66 14.76
C LEU A 12 15.54 -1.74 15.99
N ALA A 13 16.36 -2.11 16.96
CA ALA A 13 16.66 -1.27 18.12
C ALA A 13 17.73 -0.21 17.78
N ILE A 14 17.31 0.95 17.28
CA ILE A 14 18.20 2.06 16.86
C ILE A 14 18.00 3.37 17.63
N GLY A 15 17.11 3.38 18.62
CA GLY A 15 16.85 4.53 19.47
C GLY A 15 18.03 4.85 20.37
N CYS A 16 18.09 6.09 20.88
CA CYS A 16 19.08 6.54 21.85
C CYS A 16 18.39 6.86 23.20
N PRO A 17 17.81 5.86 23.89
CA PRO A 17 17.00 6.08 25.08
C PRO A 17 17.77 6.70 26.25
N LEU A 18 19.04 6.33 26.46
CA LEU A 18 19.86 6.89 27.54
C LEU A 18 20.18 8.36 27.25
N ALA A 19 20.67 8.65 26.03
CA ALA A 19 20.93 10.02 25.61
C ALA A 19 19.67 10.88 25.65
N ALA A 20 18.51 10.34 25.25
CA ALA A 20 17.24 11.08 25.32
C ALA A 20 16.78 11.35 26.76
N ALA A 21 17.02 10.43 27.70
CA ALA A 21 16.76 10.67 29.12
C ALA A 21 17.68 11.77 29.66
N THR A 22 18.99 11.67 29.40
CA THR A 22 19.97 12.67 29.83
C THR A 22 19.72 14.05 29.19
N ALA A 23 19.30 14.11 27.92
CA ALA A 23 18.93 15.37 27.27
C ALA A 23 17.73 16.04 27.94
N ALA A 24 16.75 15.27 28.42
CA ALA A 24 15.64 15.81 29.21
C ALA A 24 16.12 16.34 30.57
N GLU A 25 16.99 15.59 31.27
CA GLU A 25 17.62 16.05 32.51
C GLU A 25 18.46 17.32 32.32
N ILE A 26 19.17 17.44 31.19
CA ILE A 26 19.95 18.63 30.82
C ILE A 26 19.02 19.83 30.66
N HIS A 27 17.88 19.67 29.99
CA HIS A 27 16.94 20.76 29.81
C HIS A 27 16.39 21.26 31.17
N GLU A 28 15.97 20.33 32.03
CA GLU A 28 15.46 20.65 33.36
C GLU A 28 16.53 21.33 34.25
N ILE A 29 17.78 20.86 34.23
CA ILE A 29 18.85 21.48 35.03
C ILE A 29 19.27 22.85 34.48
N GLU A 30 19.20 23.07 33.16
CA GLU A 30 19.51 24.36 32.55
C GLU A 30 18.51 25.44 32.94
N GLU A 31 17.23 25.11 33.03
CA GLU A 31 16.20 26.01 33.57
C GLU A 31 16.50 26.39 35.03
N LEU A 32 16.90 25.41 35.85
CA LEU A 32 17.30 25.65 37.25
C LEU A 32 18.57 26.50 37.35
N VAL A 33 19.56 26.30 36.48
CA VAL A 33 20.79 27.11 36.41
C VAL A 33 20.46 28.55 36.06
N LEU A 34 19.57 28.79 35.10
CA LEU A 34 19.14 30.14 34.72
C LEU A 34 18.36 30.83 35.85
N ALA A 35 17.42 30.13 36.49
CA ALA A 35 16.67 30.66 37.62
C ALA A 35 17.58 31.03 38.81
N ALA A 36 18.50 30.14 39.19
CA ALA A 36 19.49 30.41 40.24
C ALA A 36 20.48 31.50 39.83
N GLY A 37 20.82 31.59 38.55
CA GLY A 37 21.63 32.66 37.98
C GLY A 37 20.95 34.01 38.13
N GLN A 38 19.66 34.12 37.84
CA GLN A 38 18.89 35.36 37.99
C GLN A 38 18.95 35.89 39.43
N GLU A 39 18.65 35.02 40.42
CA GLU A 39 18.75 35.37 41.84
C GLU A 39 20.18 35.80 42.22
N THR A 40 21.16 35.00 41.82
CA THR A 40 22.59 35.28 42.09
C THR A 40 23.02 36.61 41.45
N GLY A 41 22.55 36.92 40.24
CA GLY A 41 22.89 38.13 39.51
C GLY A 41 22.39 39.41 40.17
N GLU A 42 21.26 39.35 40.88
CA GLU A 42 20.77 40.45 41.70
C GLU A 42 21.62 40.64 42.96
N LEU A 43 21.99 39.54 43.63
CA LEU A 43 22.85 39.59 44.82
C LEU A 43 24.25 40.12 44.47
N LEU A 44 24.84 39.63 43.38
CA LEU A 44 26.11 40.14 42.87
C LEU A 44 26.03 41.62 42.48
N PHE A 45 24.90 42.09 41.92
CA PHE A 45 24.72 43.51 41.62
C PHE A 45 24.77 44.38 42.88
N ARG A 46 24.16 43.94 43.98
CA ARG A 46 24.21 44.64 45.28
C ARG A 46 25.60 44.60 45.92
N LEU A 47 26.39 43.58 45.63
CA LEU A 47 27.77 43.43 46.12
C LEU A 47 28.78 44.35 45.40
N VAL A 48 28.56 44.68 44.12
CA VAL A 48 29.54 45.45 43.31
C VAL A 48 30.00 46.77 43.96
N PRO A 49 29.13 47.62 44.56
CA PRO A 49 29.55 48.87 45.20
C PRO A 49 30.45 48.68 46.42
N SER A 50 30.30 47.59 47.18
CA SER A 50 31.14 47.35 48.37
C SER A 50 32.56 46.89 48.03
N LEU A 51 32.86 46.65 46.74
CA LEU A 51 34.15 46.17 46.25
C LEU A 51 35.00 47.27 45.59
N ASP A 52 34.66 48.55 45.74
CA ASP A 52 35.37 49.66 45.06
C ASP A 52 36.86 49.76 45.42
N GLN A 53 37.26 49.25 46.58
CA GLN A 53 38.66 49.20 47.03
C GLN A 53 39.45 48.03 46.43
N ASP A 54 38.77 46.94 45.99
CA ASP A 54 39.39 45.83 45.26
C ASP A 54 38.89 45.81 43.81
N LYS A 55 39.54 46.65 42.98
CA LYS A 55 39.24 46.75 41.55
C LYS A 55 39.41 45.43 40.79
N GLY A 56 40.22 44.50 41.29
CA GLY A 56 40.43 43.19 40.69
C GLY A 56 39.21 42.29 40.90
N LEU A 57 38.82 42.09 42.16
CA LEU A 57 37.64 41.30 42.52
C LEU A 57 36.36 41.89 41.94
N ARG A 58 36.23 43.23 41.91
CA ARG A 58 35.10 43.91 41.29
C ARG A 58 34.94 43.55 39.80
N ARG A 59 36.04 43.42 39.06
CA ARG A 59 36.01 43.00 37.65
C ARG A 59 35.58 41.54 37.50
N GLU A 60 36.06 40.65 38.36
CA GLU A 60 35.69 39.23 38.39
C GLU A 60 34.21 39.03 38.74
N VAL A 61 33.69 39.75 39.74
CA VAL A 61 32.26 39.73 40.11
C VAL A 61 31.37 40.25 38.97
N LEU A 62 31.81 41.30 38.27
CA LEU A 62 31.09 41.79 37.10
C LEU A 62 31.11 40.80 35.93
N ALA A 63 32.21 40.06 35.75
CA ALA A 63 32.29 38.98 34.76
C ALA A 63 31.35 37.83 35.16
N LEU A 64 31.38 37.41 36.42
CA LEU A 64 30.50 36.36 36.95
C LEU A 64 29.01 36.74 36.82
N ARG A 65 28.66 38.00 37.06
CA ARG A 65 27.30 38.53 36.81
C ARG A 65 26.90 38.47 35.34
N ARG A 66 27.82 38.53 34.38
CA ARG A 66 27.48 38.35 32.95
C ARG A 66 27.18 36.88 32.64
N GLU A 67 27.82 35.97 33.37
CA GLU A 67 27.59 34.52 33.23
C GLU A 67 26.22 34.10 33.77
N THR A 68 25.59 34.86 34.68
CA THR A 68 24.29 34.50 35.28
C THR A 68 23.12 34.41 34.29
N LYS A 69 23.30 34.90 33.07
CA LYS A 69 22.30 34.84 31.99
C LYS A 69 22.55 33.70 31.00
N ARG A 70 23.52 32.81 31.27
CA ARG A 70 23.90 31.71 30.39
C ARG A 70 23.48 30.38 30.99
N GLU A 71 23.04 29.46 30.14
CA GLU A 71 22.74 28.06 30.49
C GLU A 71 24.02 27.26 30.83
N SER A 72 25.16 27.71 30.32
CA SER A 72 26.50 27.14 30.57
C SER A 72 27.43 28.21 31.16
N PRO A 73 27.21 28.64 32.40
CA PRO A 73 28.01 29.70 33.00
C PRO A 73 29.42 29.19 33.33
N ARG A 74 30.42 30.06 33.14
CA ARG A 74 31.79 29.79 33.59
C ARG A 74 32.01 30.35 34.99
N ILE A 75 31.96 29.46 35.98
CA ILE A 75 32.11 29.83 37.39
C ILE A 75 33.46 29.31 37.88
N ASP A 76 34.31 30.23 38.34
CA ASP A 76 35.57 29.89 38.99
C ASP A 76 35.38 29.91 40.50
N GLU A 77 35.58 28.75 41.13
CA GLU A 77 35.40 28.59 42.57
C GLU A 77 36.37 29.46 43.39
N SER A 78 37.53 29.81 42.82
CA SER A 78 38.47 30.74 43.46
C SER A 78 37.87 32.16 43.61
N VAL A 79 37.00 32.58 42.69
CA VAL A 79 36.29 33.86 42.77
C VAL A 79 35.23 33.81 43.87
N ILE A 80 34.53 32.69 44.05
CA ILE A 80 33.58 32.51 45.16
C ILE A 80 34.31 32.61 46.50
N ASN A 81 35.48 31.96 46.62
CA ASN A 81 36.30 32.04 47.83
C ASN A 81 36.77 33.47 48.13
N ARG A 82 37.16 34.23 47.10
CA ARG A 82 37.53 35.65 47.26
C ARG A 82 36.34 36.53 47.64
N ILE A 83 35.14 36.27 47.11
CA ILE A 83 33.90 36.94 47.51
C ILE A 83 33.59 36.66 49.00
N ALA A 84 33.82 35.44 49.47
CA ALA A 84 33.66 35.08 50.88
C ALA A 84 34.65 35.84 51.78
N VAL A 85 35.93 35.92 51.38
CA VAL A 85 36.96 36.68 52.10
C VAL A 85 36.67 38.19 52.12
N ALA A 86 36.06 38.71 51.05
CA ALA A 86 35.65 40.12 50.96
C ALA A 86 34.42 40.48 51.81
N GLY A 87 33.87 39.53 52.58
CA GLY A 87 32.81 39.78 53.56
C GLY A 87 31.39 39.81 52.98
N ALA A 88 31.14 39.09 51.87
CA ALA A 88 29.78 38.92 51.36
C ALA A 88 28.85 38.24 52.39
N ASP A 89 27.56 38.60 52.35
CA ASP A 89 26.60 38.02 53.28
C ASP A 89 26.33 36.52 53.01
N HIS A 90 25.76 35.84 54.00
CA HIS A 90 25.50 34.40 53.94
C HIS A 90 24.55 34.03 52.78
N ASN A 91 23.61 34.91 52.43
CA ASN A 91 22.64 34.66 51.36
C ASN A 91 23.33 34.69 49.98
N THR A 92 24.22 35.64 49.74
CA THR A 92 25.02 35.75 48.51
C THR A 92 25.91 34.53 48.33
N LEU A 93 26.60 34.10 49.39
CA LEU A 93 27.45 32.91 49.33
C LEU A 93 26.64 31.63 49.10
N ARG A 94 25.49 31.48 49.77
CA ARG A 94 24.59 30.32 49.56
C ARG A 94 24.09 30.26 48.12
N ALA A 95 23.64 31.39 47.56
CA ALA A 95 23.17 31.46 46.18
C ALA A 95 24.30 31.12 45.19
N LEU A 96 25.51 31.66 45.40
CA LEU A 96 26.69 31.36 44.59
C LEU A 96 27.06 29.87 44.61
N HIS A 97 27.09 29.23 45.79
CA HIS A 97 27.39 27.81 45.90
C HIS A 97 26.30 26.93 45.28
N ALA A 98 25.02 27.28 45.48
CA ALA A 98 23.91 26.57 44.86
C ALA A 98 23.98 26.67 43.32
N TRP A 99 24.20 27.88 42.79
CA TRP A 99 24.35 28.11 41.36
C TRP A 99 25.58 27.39 40.78
N ASN A 100 26.73 27.41 41.47
CA ASN A 100 27.92 26.65 41.06
C ASN A 100 27.69 25.13 41.06
N SER A 101 26.97 24.60 42.06
CA SER A 101 26.62 23.18 42.14
C SER A 101 25.73 22.77 40.97
N LEU A 102 24.70 23.56 40.65
CA LEU A 102 23.83 23.33 39.49
C LEU A 102 24.61 23.41 38.16
N ALA A 103 25.48 24.40 38.00
CA ALA A 103 26.32 24.56 36.80
C ALA A 103 27.30 23.38 36.62
N THR A 104 27.89 22.89 37.72
CA THR A 104 28.77 21.72 37.73
C THR A 104 28.01 20.45 37.36
N LYS A 105 26.80 20.26 37.91
CA LYS A 105 25.91 19.14 37.56
C LYS A 105 25.52 19.19 36.08
N ALA A 106 25.14 20.36 35.57
CA ALA A 106 24.82 20.55 34.15
C ALA A 106 26.02 20.23 33.24
N LYS A 107 27.24 20.62 33.63
CA LYS A 107 28.47 20.26 32.90
C LYS A 107 28.68 18.73 32.86
N SER A 108 28.58 18.06 34.01
CA SER A 108 28.70 16.60 34.12
C SER A 108 27.65 15.87 33.27
N LEU A 109 26.41 16.36 33.24
CA LEU A 109 25.35 15.77 32.41
C LEU A 109 25.65 15.93 30.92
N ARG A 110 26.20 17.07 30.48
CA ARG A 110 26.59 17.27 29.07
C ARG A 110 27.74 16.37 28.63
N GLU A 111 28.73 16.15 29.50
CA GLU A 111 29.82 15.18 29.24
C GLU A 111 29.25 13.76 29.12
N ARG A 112 28.39 13.34 30.07
CA ARG A 112 27.69 12.05 30.01
C ARG A 112 26.85 11.89 28.74
N PHE A 113 26.11 12.92 28.36
CA PHE A 113 25.26 12.92 27.16
C PHE A 113 26.06 12.71 25.87
N SER A 114 27.23 13.35 25.72
CA SER A 114 28.10 13.16 24.56
C SER A 114 28.57 11.72 24.44
N ASP A 115 29.02 11.12 25.56
CA ASP A 115 29.44 9.72 25.61
C ASP A 115 28.28 8.75 25.31
N GLU A 116 27.09 9.01 25.86
CA GLU A 116 25.88 8.21 25.61
C GLU A 116 25.44 8.27 24.15
N VAL A 117 25.37 9.47 23.53
CA VAL A 117 25.04 9.62 22.10
C VAL A 117 26.05 8.85 21.26
N HIS A 118 27.35 9.00 21.53
CA HIS A 118 28.37 8.30 20.78
C HIS A 118 28.21 6.77 20.89
N SER A 119 28.01 6.26 22.11
CA SER A 119 27.82 4.83 22.35
C SER A 119 26.56 4.27 21.65
N GLU A 120 25.41 4.93 21.81
CA GLU A 120 24.14 4.47 21.24
C GLU A 120 24.13 4.59 19.70
N VAL A 121 24.79 5.61 19.12
CA VAL A 121 24.99 5.70 17.67
C VAL A 121 25.86 4.56 17.14
N GLN A 122 26.91 4.15 17.86
CA GLN A 122 27.69 2.97 17.47
C GLN A 122 26.89 1.68 17.57
N GLN A 123 26.09 1.51 18.62
CA GLN A 123 25.19 0.35 18.76
C GLN A 123 24.18 0.30 17.60
N ALA A 124 23.59 1.43 17.22
CA ALA A 124 22.70 1.51 16.06
C ALA A 124 23.43 1.21 14.74
N ASN A 125 24.68 1.64 14.57
CA ASN A 125 25.51 1.25 13.42
C ASN A 125 25.68 -0.27 13.35
N GLU A 126 25.97 -0.93 14.46
CA GLU A 126 26.15 -2.39 14.54
C GLU A 126 24.84 -3.14 14.26
N VAL A 127 23.70 -2.65 14.76
CA VAL A 127 22.38 -3.21 14.45
C VAL A 127 22.11 -3.18 12.95
N LEU A 128 22.28 -2.03 12.30
CA LEU A 128 22.06 -1.90 10.86
C LEU A 128 23.08 -2.71 10.05
N GLN A 129 24.32 -2.83 10.52
CA GLN A 129 25.34 -3.66 9.86
C GLN A 129 25.00 -5.14 9.94
N ARG A 130 24.52 -5.63 11.09
CA ARG A 130 24.03 -7.00 11.24
C ARG A 130 22.87 -7.28 10.31
N LEU A 131 21.92 -6.34 10.18
CA LEU A 131 20.82 -6.47 9.22
C LEU A 131 21.32 -6.49 7.77
N ARG A 132 22.26 -5.61 7.40
CA ARG A 132 22.85 -5.59 6.06
C ARG A 132 23.59 -6.89 5.73
N ALA A 133 24.19 -7.54 6.72
CA ALA A 133 24.88 -8.82 6.57
C ALA A 133 23.94 -10.04 6.69
N ASP A 134 22.69 -9.85 7.10
CA ASP A 134 21.72 -10.93 7.28
C ASP A 134 21.19 -11.40 5.92
N GLU A 135 21.44 -12.67 5.60
CA GLU A 135 21.06 -13.26 4.33
C GLU A 135 19.54 -13.28 4.12
N GLY A 136 18.76 -13.52 5.18
CA GLY A 136 17.29 -13.54 5.11
C GLY A 136 16.72 -12.15 4.80
N PHE A 137 17.25 -11.11 5.45
CA PHE A 137 16.91 -9.72 5.20
C PHE A 137 17.29 -9.32 3.77
N LEU A 138 18.51 -9.61 3.32
CA LEU A 138 18.92 -9.33 1.94
C LEU A 138 18.08 -10.09 0.90
N THR A 139 17.70 -11.34 1.18
CA THR A 139 16.79 -12.12 0.33
C THR A 139 15.45 -11.39 0.18
N ALA A 140 14.88 -10.89 1.28
CA ALA A 140 13.62 -10.15 1.25
C ALA A 140 13.75 -8.78 0.56
N VAL A 141 14.87 -8.09 0.74
CA VAL A 141 15.17 -6.83 0.06
C VAL A 141 15.39 -7.03 -1.44
N ALA A 142 16.01 -8.14 -1.85
CA ALA A 142 16.26 -8.46 -3.26
C ALA A 142 14.98 -8.49 -4.10
N ASP A 143 13.85 -8.87 -3.51
CA ASP A 143 12.58 -8.86 -4.22
C ASP A 143 12.07 -7.45 -4.55
N SER A 144 12.51 -6.43 -3.80
CA SER A 144 12.00 -5.06 -3.89
C SER A 144 13.03 -4.04 -4.41
N SER A 145 14.31 -4.25 -4.11
CA SER A 145 15.44 -3.43 -4.54
C SER A 145 16.64 -4.33 -4.87
N PRO A 146 16.56 -5.07 -5.99
CA PRO A 146 17.56 -6.08 -6.35
C PRO A 146 18.96 -5.50 -6.51
N SER A 147 19.09 -4.28 -7.04
CA SER A 147 20.39 -3.60 -7.21
C SER A 147 21.11 -3.33 -5.89
N PHE A 148 20.37 -2.91 -4.85
CA PHE A 148 20.94 -2.76 -3.51
C PHE A 148 21.29 -4.12 -2.88
N ALA A 149 20.44 -5.13 -3.02
CA ALA A 149 20.73 -6.45 -2.47
C ALA A 149 21.95 -7.10 -3.13
N ALA A 150 22.13 -6.90 -4.44
CA ALA A 150 23.29 -7.37 -5.22
C ALA A 150 24.61 -6.78 -4.71
N ASN A 151 24.59 -5.50 -4.34
CA ASN A 151 25.76 -4.80 -3.81
C ASN A 151 25.33 -3.88 -2.65
N PRO A 152 25.20 -4.43 -1.43
CA PRO A 152 24.73 -3.67 -0.26
C PRO A 152 25.80 -2.72 0.30
N GLY A 153 27.03 -2.78 -0.21
CA GLY A 153 28.19 -2.04 0.26
C GLY A 153 28.79 -2.59 1.56
N ASP A 154 30.00 -2.15 1.88
CA ASP A 154 30.79 -2.57 3.05
C ASP A 154 31.03 -1.45 4.07
N GLY A 155 30.96 -0.18 3.65
CA GLY A 155 31.21 0.97 4.52
C GLY A 155 30.28 1.08 5.74
N THR A 156 30.74 1.78 6.78
CA THR A 156 29.99 2.02 8.02
C THR A 156 28.64 2.68 7.75
N LEU A 157 27.57 2.18 8.40
CA LEU A 157 26.20 2.68 8.25
C LEU A 157 25.88 3.84 9.21
N SER A 158 26.73 4.87 9.20
CA SER A 158 26.55 6.08 10.01
C SER A 158 25.31 6.89 9.61
N PRO A 159 24.77 7.76 10.50
CA PRO A 159 23.68 8.67 10.18
C PRO A 159 23.93 9.48 8.90
N GLY A 160 22.86 9.73 8.13
CA GLY A 160 22.90 10.57 6.93
C GLY A 160 23.48 9.92 5.65
N ARG A 161 24.09 8.72 5.72
CA ARG A 161 24.57 8.02 4.51
C ARG A 161 23.43 7.40 3.71
N ARG A 162 23.64 7.27 2.39
CA ARG A 162 22.65 6.69 1.46
C ARG A 162 22.30 5.25 1.83
N ASP A 163 23.30 4.40 2.03
CA ASP A 163 23.08 2.97 2.30
C ASP A 163 22.38 2.77 3.65
N THR A 164 22.73 3.58 4.65
CA THR A 164 22.03 3.63 5.95
C THR A 164 20.54 3.88 5.77
N ARG A 165 20.15 4.88 4.96
CA ARG A 165 18.74 5.17 4.68
C ARG A 165 18.04 4.01 3.98
N THR A 166 18.72 3.34 3.05
CA THR A 166 18.17 2.19 2.34
C THR A 166 17.89 1.02 3.30
N VAL A 167 18.89 0.62 4.10
CA VAL A 167 18.74 -0.45 5.10
C VAL A 167 17.64 -0.10 6.09
N LEU A 168 17.65 1.13 6.63
CA LEU A 168 16.65 1.60 7.58
C LEU A 168 15.23 1.60 6.99
N SER A 169 15.07 2.03 5.74
CA SER A 169 13.77 2.03 5.06
C SER A 169 13.19 0.62 4.91
N TYR A 170 14.03 -0.36 4.54
CA TYR A 170 13.59 -1.75 4.40
C TYR A 170 13.38 -2.44 5.76
N ALA A 171 14.27 -2.20 6.72
CA ALA A 171 14.15 -2.76 8.07
C ALA A 171 12.91 -2.22 8.79
N SER A 172 12.68 -0.90 8.75
CA SER A 172 11.47 -0.29 9.34
C SER A 172 10.19 -0.78 8.65
N ARG A 173 10.21 -1.01 7.33
CA ARG A 173 9.09 -1.63 6.63
C ARG A 173 8.87 -3.07 7.09
N ALA A 174 9.92 -3.87 7.16
CA ALA A 174 9.83 -5.27 7.54
C ALA A 174 9.43 -5.48 9.01
N ALA A 175 9.80 -4.55 9.91
CA ALA A 175 9.52 -4.64 11.34
C ALA A 175 8.21 -3.97 11.77
N ARG A 176 7.86 -2.83 11.14
CA ARG A 176 6.77 -1.96 11.63
C ARG A 176 5.56 -1.89 10.71
N LYS A 177 5.61 -2.47 9.50
CA LYS A 177 4.50 -2.41 8.54
C LYS A 177 4.00 -3.80 8.19
N THR A 178 2.67 -3.95 8.20
CA THR A 178 1.96 -5.20 7.91
C THR A 178 1.32 -5.19 6.51
N SER A 179 1.70 -4.26 5.63
CA SER A 179 1.15 -4.20 4.27
C SER A 179 1.87 -5.19 3.34
N PRO A 180 1.16 -6.15 2.69
CA PRO A 180 1.78 -7.23 1.91
C PRO A 180 2.77 -6.74 0.86
N PHE A 181 4.00 -7.29 0.88
CA PHE A 181 5.05 -6.90 -0.05
C PHE A 181 6.24 -7.87 -0.07
N GLY A 182 6.12 -8.93 -0.88
CA GLY A 182 7.12 -9.99 -0.96
C GLY A 182 7.40 -10.58 0.42
N ARG A 183 8.66 -10.90 0.69
CA ARG A 183 9.08 -11.44 2.00
C ARG A 183 9.14 -10.43 3.14
N LEU A 184 8.94 -9.12 2.89
CA LEU A 184 8.91 -8.14 3.99
C LEU A 184 7.62 -8.21 4.82
N THR A 185 6.60 -8.91 4.32
CA THR A 185 5.35 -9.16 5.04
C THR A 185 4.74 -10.47 4.56
N THR A 186 4.45 -11.36 5.49
CA THR A 186 3.81 -12.66 5.25
C THR A 186 2.31 -12.60 5.54
N VAL A 187 1.58 -13.62 5.10
CA VAL A 187 0.15 -13.78 5.40
C VAL A 187 -0.14 -15.12 6.07
N SER A 188 -1.22 -15.17 6.84
CA SER A 188 -1.70 -16.42 7.45
C SER A 188 -3.23 -16.43 7.52
N LEU A 189 -3.82 -17.62 7.64
CA LEU A 189 -5.27 -17.81 7.73
C LEU A 189 -5.63 -18.49 9.05
N ALA A 190 -6.71 -18.02 9.68
CA ALA A 190 -7.14 -18.55 10.97
C ALA A 190 -7.68 -19.97 10.86
N GLY A 191 -7.22 -20.84 11.76
CA GLY A 191 -7.61 -22.26 11.80
C GLY A 191 -7.06 -23.11 10.65
N ALA A 192 -6.28 -22.54 9.73
CA ALA A 192 -5.61 -23.27 8.67
C ALA A 192 -4.11 -23.30 8.99
N GLY A 193 -3.58 -24.49 9.32
CA GLY A 193 -2.13 -24.70 9.21
C GLY A 193 -1.74 -24.59 7.73
N ALA A 194 -0.62 -23.96 7.39
CA ALA A 194 -0.17 -24.00 5.99
C ALA A 194 0.17 -25.46 5.64
N SER A 195 -0.66 -26.07 4.81
CA SER A 195 -0.55 -27.47 4.39
C SER A 195 -0.22 -27.60 2.90
N LYS A 196 -0.33 -26.51 2.13
CA LYS A 196 0.22 -26.39 0.79
C LYS A 196 1.73 -26.52 0.87
N GLN A 197 2.26 -27.41 0.04
CA GLN A 197 3.71 -27.63 -0.17
C GLN A 197 4.49 -26.35 -0.54
N GLN A 198 3.82 -25.22 -0.79
CA GLN A 198 4.41 -23.94 -1.15
C GLN A 198 3.88 -22.82 -0.23
N ALA A 199 4.66 -22.51 0.80
CA ALA A 199 4.51 -21.31 1.64
C ALA A 199 4.83 -20.01 0.87
N GLU A 200 5.22 -20.11 -0.40
CA GLU A 200 5.61 -19.01 -1.25
C GLU A 200 5.17 -19.28 -2.68
N ALA A 201 4.60 -18.28 -3.33
CA ALA A 201 4.28 -18.33 -4.74
C ALA A 201 4.84 -17.13 -5.48
N ALA A 202 5.39 -17.43 -6.66
CA ALA A 202 5.98 -16.47 -7.56
C ALA A 202 5.24 -16.50 -8.90
N VAL A 203 4.80 -15.34 -9.37
CA VAL A 203 4.03 -15.21 -10.61
C VAL A 203 4.67 -14.16 -11.51
N VAL A 204 4.97 -14.53 -12.75
CA VAL A 204 5.42 -13.58 -13.79
C VAL A 204 4.28 -12.62 -14.10
N SER A 205 4.58 -11.33 -14.25
CA SER A 205 3.60 -10.29 -14.56
C SER A 205 2.75 -10.68 -15.78
N GLN A 206 1.43 -10.68 -15.60
CA GLN A 206 0.49 -11.16 -16.61
C GLN A 206 0.63 -10.43 -17.95
N SER A 207 0.90 -9.13 -17.96
CA SER A 207 1.19 -8.35 -19.18
C SER A 207 2.35 -8.91 -20.00
N TYR A 208 3.42 -9.38 -19.33
CA TYR A 208 4.59 -9.96 -19.97
C TYR A 208 4.25 -11.33 -20.61
N VAL A 209 3.49 -12.17 -19.89
CA VAL A 209 3.01 -13.45 -20.40
C VAL A 209 2.08 -13.24 -21.61
N HIS A 210 1.18 -12.27 -21.52
CA HIS A 210 0.29 -11.90 -22.61
C HIS A 210 1.06 -11.34 -23.82
N ALA A 211 2.13 -10.57 -23.62
CA ALA A 211 2.99 -10.12 -24.71
C ALA A 211 3.68 -11.28 -25.45
N TRP A 212 4.12 -12.31 -24.72
CA TRP A 212 4.64 -13.54 -25.33
C TRP A 212 3.56 -14.32 -26.09
N LEU A 213 2.35 -14.45 -25.54
CA LEU A 213 1.21 -15.04 -26.26
C LEU A 213 1.00 -14.33 -27.60
N TRP A 214 0.99 -12.99 -27.61
CA TRP A 214 0.86 -12.20 -28.84
C TRP A 214 2.00 -12.41 -29.82
N VAL A 215 3.24 -12.50 -29.34
CA VAL A 215 4.42 -12.77 -30.18
C VAL A 215 4.31 -14.12 -30.86
N LEU A 216 3.99 -15.18 -30.09
CA LEU A 216 3.92 -16.55 -30.59
C LEU A 216 2.72 -16.74 -31.54
N ALA A 217 1.59 -16.14 -31.21
CA ALA A 217 0.39 -16.18 -32.05
C ALA A 217 0.57 -15.53 -33.44
N ARG A 218 1.59 -14.68 -33.59
CA ARG A 218 1.91 -13.91 -34.81
C ARG A 218 3.03 -14.52 -35.65
N ASP A 219 3.62 -15.60 -35.17
CA ASP A 219 4.81 -16.21 -35.75
C ASP A 219 4.42 -17.48 -36.52
N GLU A 220 4.88 -17.64 -37.76
CA GLU A 220 4.45 -18.78 -38.60
C GLU A 220 4.83 -20.14 -38.01
N GLU A 221 5.93 -20.24 -37.27
CA GLU A 221 6.38 -21.49 -36.65
C GLU A 221 5.52 -21.90 -35.45
N THR A 222 4.95 -20.93 -34.74
CA THR A 222 4.29 -21.15 -33.43
C THR A 222 2.81 -20.78 -33.40
N SER A 223 2.29 -20.05 -34.38
CA SER A 223 0.88 -19.64 -34.45
C SER A 223 -0.09 -20.83 -34.50
N ALA A 224 0.31 -21.95 -35.11
CA ALA A 224 -0.49 -23.17 -35.17
C ALA A 224 -0.69 -23.86 -33.81
N LEU A 225 0.07 -23.45 -32.77
CA LEU A 225 -0.11 -23.95 -31.40
C LEU A 225 -1.37 -23.39 -30.72
N PHE A 226 -1.94 -22.31 -31.27
CA PHE A 226 -3.06 -21.60 -30.68
C PHE A 226 -4.33 -21.78 -31.51
N GLN A 227 -5.45 -21.70 -30.80
CA GLN A 227 -6.74 -21.45 -31.41
C GLN A 227 -6.96 -19.93 -31.46
N PHE A 228 -7.84 -19.50 -32.35
CA PHE A 228 -8.19 -18.10 -32.52
C PHE A 228 -9.69 -17.94 -32.39
N GLU A 229 -10.10 -16.95 -31.61
CA GLU A 229 -11.51 -16.62 -31.42
C GLU A 229 -11.81 -15.32 -32.14
N LEU A 230 -12.95 -15.27 -32.84
CA LEU A 230 -13.46 -14.03 -33.42
C LEU A 230 -13.92 -13.10 -32.30
N LEU A 231 -13.83 -11.80 -32.57
CA LEU A 231 -14.40 -10.77 -31.72
C LEU A 231 -15.88 -11.06 -31.47
N ASP A 232 -16.27 -11.21 -30.21
CA ASP A 232 -17.67 -11.20 -29.81
C ASP A 232 -18.19 -9.75 -29.87
N THR A 233 -19.09 -9.47 -30.81
CA THR A 233 -19.62 -8.12 -30.98
C THR A 233 -20.58 -7.74 -29.86
N GLY A 234 -20.95 -8.66 -28.97
CA GLY A 234 -21.82 -8.39 -27.84
C GLY A 234 -23.25 -7.97 -28.25
N GLY A 235 -23.70 -8.42 -29.41
CA GLY A 235 -25.03 -8.11 -29.97
C GLY A 235 -25.09 -6.87 -30.87
N PHE A 236 -23.99 -6.12 -31.01
CA PHE A 236 -23.91 -5.02 -31.97
C PHE A 236 -23.80 -5.54 -33.41
N ASP A 237 -24.46 -4.87 -34.35
CA ASP A 237 -24.31 -5.17 -35.78
C ASP A 237 -22.92 -4.71 -36.27
N PRO A 238 -22.02 -5.63 -36.67
CA PRO A 238 -20.66 -5.29 -37.08
C PRO A 238 -20.59 -4.44 -38.36
N VAL A 239 -21.65 -4.40 -39.17
CA VAL A 239 -21.72 -3.63 -40.42
C VAL A 239 -22.20 -2.21 -40.14
N ALA A 240 -23.27 -2.08 -39.35
CA ALA A 240 -23.95 -0.82 -39.14
C ALA A 240 -23.44 -0.03 -37.92
N GLU A 241 -22.87 -0.72 -36.94
CA GLU A 241 -22.58 -0.16 -35.62
C GLU A 241 -21.10 -0.24 -35.25
N ALA A 242 -20.68 0.64 -34.35
CA ALA A 242 -19.39 0.50 -33.69
C ALA A 242 -19.52 -0.53 -32.56
N VAL A 243 -18.70 -1.58 -32.62
CA VAL A 243 -18.64 -2.67 -31.64
C VAL A 243 -17.64 -2.32 -30.53
N SER A 244 -17.79 -2.97 -29.37
CA SER A 244 -16.81 -2.84 -28.28
C SER A 244 -15.63 -3.76 -28.53
N ILE A 245 -14.41 -3.23 -28.46
CA ILE A 245 -13.16 -3.99 -28.54
C ILE A 245 -12.31 -3.73 -27.29
N PRO A 246 -11.54 -4.73 -26.83
CA PRO A 246 -10.54 -4.52 -25.80
C PRO A 246 -9.39 -3.66 -26.32
N GLU A 247 -9.06 -2.60 -25.59
CA GLU A 247 -7.89 -1.76 -25.81
C GLU A 247 -6.95 -1.86 -24.61
N LEU A 248 -5.64 -1.96 -24.87
CA LEU A 248 -4.62 -1.95 -23.83
C LEU A 248 -4.01 -0.56 -23.69
N ILE A 249 -4.21 0.06 -22.53
CA ILE A 249 -3.62 1.35 -22.16
C ILE A 249 -2.62 1.18 -21.02
N THR A 250 -1.59 2.02 -21.01
CA THR A 250 -0.60 2.02 -19.92
C THR A 250 -0.73 3.30 -19.11
N HIS A 251 -0.84 3.17 -17.78
CA HIS A 251 -0.80 4.31 -16.87
C HIS A 251 0.27 4.09 -15.81
N GLY A 252 1.34 4.88 -15.91
CA GLY A 252 2.57 4.67 -15.15
C GLY A 252 3.15 3.30 -15.47
N ASP A 253 3.09 2.43 -14.48
CA ASP A 253 3.79 1.16 -14.42
C ASP A 253 2.87 -0.06 -14.63
N ILE A 254 1.58 0.20 -14.90
CA ILE A 254 0.50 -0.79 -14.92
C ILE A 254 -0.21 -0.75 -16.28
N VAL A 255 -0.42 -1.93 -16.86
CA VAL A 255 -1.21 -2.12 -18.08
C VAL A 255 -2.67 -2.39 -17.69
N TRP A 256 -3.58 -1.69 -18.34
CA TRP A 256 -5.02 -1.83 -18.17
C TRP A 256 -5.66 -2.27 -19.48
N LYS A 257 -6.72 -3.06 -19.36
CA LYS A 257 -7.66 -3.31 -20.44
C LYS A 257 -8.85 -2.37 -20.27
N THR A 258 -9.21 -1.64 -21.31
CA THR A 258 -10.42 -0.83 -21.39
C THR A 258 -11.30 -1.27 -22.55
N SER A 259 -12.59 -0.92 -22.49
CA SER A 259 -13.53 -1.14 -23.58
C SER A 259 -13.55 0.10 -24.48
N SER A 260 -13.19 -0.05 -25.75
CA SER A 260 -13.19 1.03 -26.74
C SER A 260 -14.14 0.70 -27.89
N ARG A 261 -14.71 1.71 -28.56
CA ARG A 261 -15.59 1.48 -29.72
C ARG A 261 -14.84 1.58 -31.04
N ALA A 262 -14.97 0.55 -31.87
CA ALA A 262 -14.40 0.49 -33.20
C ALA A 262 -15.45 0.08 -34.24
N SER A 263 -15.36 0.65 -35.44
CA SER A 263 -16.18 0.25 -36.58
C SER A 263 -15.45 -0.86 -37.34
N LEU A 264 -16.12 -1.98 -37.61
CA LEU A 264 -15.56 -3.08 -38.41
C LEU A 264 -15.71 -2.87 -39.93
N ARG A 265 -15.93 -1.63 -40.39
CA ARG A 265 -16.00 -1.30 -41.82
C ARG A 265 -14.78 -1.83 -42.57
N GLY A 266 -15.03 -2.55 -43.66
CA GLY A 266 -14.00 -3.22 -44.47
C GLY A 266 -13.66 -4.64 -44.02
N PHE A 267 -14.13 -5.07 -42.84
CA PHE A 267 -13.91 -6.41 -42.31
C PHE A 267 -15.20 -7.15 -41.95
N ALA A 268 -16.32 -6.44 -41.78
CA ALA A 268 -17.59 -7.00 -41.32
C ALA A 268 -18.14 -8.15 -42.18
N GLU A 269 -17.97 -8.09 -43.51
CA GLU A 269 -18.39 -9.18 -44.42
C GLU A 269 -17.59 -10.47 -44.14
N VAL A 270 -16.28 -10.35 -43.95
CA VAL A 270 -15.43 -11.50 -43.65
C VAL A 270 -15.68 -12.01 -42.23
N TRP A 271 -15.88 -11.11 -41.27
CA TRP A 271 -16.28 -11.50 -39.92
C TRP A 271 -17.60 -12.27 -39.94
N ASN A 272 -18.63 -11.81 -40.66
CA ASN A 272 -19.92 -12.51 -40.78
C ASN A 272 -19.76 -13.90 -41.43
N ALA A 273 -18.93 -13.99 -42.47
CA ALA A 273 -18.65 -15.26 -43.16
C ALA A 273 -17.96 -16.26 -42.23
N LEU A 274 -16.95 -15.82 -41.47
CA LEU A 274 -16.29 -16.68 -40.48
C LEU A 274 -17.25 -17.05 -39.35
N GLN A 275 -17.99 -16.09 -38.79
CA GLN A 275 -18.91 -16.31 -37.68
C GLN A 275 -19.99 -17.35 -38.01
N ALA A 276 -20.45 -17.42 -39.26
CA ALA A 276 -21.43 -18.41 -39.72
C ALA A 276 -20.96 -19.87 -39.59
N HIS A 277 -19.64 -20.10 -39.52
CA HIS A 277 -19.04 -21.42 -39.39
C HIS A 277 -18.51 -21.72 -37.98
N GLY A 278 -18.55 -20.75 -37.07
CA GLY A 278 -18.15 -20.88 -35.68
C GLY A 278 -17.31 -19.71 -35.18
N ASN A 279 -17.21 -19.58 -33.86
CA ASN A 279 -16.48 -18.47 -33.23
C ASN A 279 -15.00 -18.77 -33.01
N ARG A 280 -14.63 -20.06 -32.88
CA ARG A 280 -13.27 -20.49 -32.51
C ARG A 280 -12.69 -21.41 -33.57
N TRP A 281 -11.44 -21.15 -33.94
CA TRP A 281 -10.78 -21.74 -35.09
C TRP A 281 -9.37 -22.23 -34.76
N ASP A 282 -9.03 -23.42 -35.26
CA ASP A 282 -7.62 -23.79 -35.41
C ASP A 282 -7.03 -23.05 -36.62
N LEU A 283 -5.71 -22.81 -36.64
CA LEU A 283 -5.08 -21.99 -37.67
C LEU A 283 -5.27 -22.53 -39.11
N PRO A 284 -5.04 -23.83 -39.43
CA PRO A 284 -5.17 -24.30 -40.81
C PRO A 284 -6.56 -24.09 -41.44
N PRO A 285 -7.70 -24.47 -40.79
CA PRO A 285 -9.01 -24.19 -41.34
C PRO A 285 -9.34 -22.70 -41.40
N LEU A 286 -8.83 -21.88 -40.46
CA LEU A 286 -8.98 -20.43 -40.51
C LEU A 286 -8.31 -19.81 -41.74
N LEU A 287 -7.06 -20.20 -42.03
CA LEU A 287 -6.34 -19.72 -43.21
C LEU A 287 -7.04 -20.13 -44.50
N ALA A 288 -7.59 -21.34 -44.55
CA ALA A 288 -8.40 -21.80 -45.69
C ALA A 288 -9.67 -20.97 -45.87
N ALA A 289 -10.34 -20.59 -44.78
CA ALA A 289 -11.56 -19.78 -44.80
C ALA A 289 -11.29 -18.32 -45.17
N ILE A 290 -10.19 -17.73 -44.70
CA ILE A 290 -9.73 -16.38 -45.08
C ILE A 290 -9.35 -16.34 -46.56
N GLY A 291 -8.61 -17.35 -47.02
CA GLY A 291 -8.20 -17.50 -48.43
C GLY A 291 -7.27 -16.37 -48.92
N GLY A 292 -7.27 -16.15 -50.24
CA GLY A 292 -6.43 -15.15 -50.91
C GLY A 292 -5.04 -15.65 -51.31
N SER A 293 -4.22 -14.77 -51.89
CA SER A 293 -2.85 -15.10 -52.35
C SER A 293 -1.84 -15.25 -51.21
N ASP A 294 -2.13 -14.65 -50.06
CA ASP A 294 -1.37 -14.76 -48.82
C ASP A 294 -2.35 -14.77 -47.63
N PRO A 295 -2.89 -15.95 -47.29
CA PRO A 295 -3.84 -16.08 -46.19
C PRO A 295 -3.24 -15.70 -44.84
N PHE A 296 -1.94 -15.97 -44.62
CA PHE A 296 -1.28 -15.69 -43.36
C PHE A 296 -1.11 -14.18 -43.14
N ALA A 297 -0.70 -13.41 -44.15
CA ALA A 297 -0.67 -11.95 -44.05
C ALA A 297 -2.07 -11.36 -43.80
N THR A 298 -3.13 -11.99 -44.31
CA THR A 298 -4.50 -11.54 -44.06
C THR A 298 -4.93 -11.85 -42.61
N PHE A 299 -4.62 -13.05 -42.12
CA PHE A 299 -4.77 -13.41 -40.71
C PHE A 299 -4.06 -12.42 -39.77
N MET A 300 -2.82 -12.03 -40.11
CA MET A 300 -2.07 -11.04 -39.35
C MET A 300 -2.75 -9.68 -39.29
N ARG A 301 -3.35 -9.21 -40.39
CA ARG A 301 -4.18 -7.98 -40.39
C ARG A 301 -5.39 -8.10 -39.49
N PHE A 302 -6.00 -9.29 -39.39
CA PHE A 302 -7.19 -9.50 -38.55
C PHE A 302 -6.84 -9.50 -37.07
N LEU A 303 -5.69 -10.08 -36.71
CA LEU A 303 -5.10 -9.96 -35.38
C LEU A 303 -4.82 -8.48 -35.03
N GLU A 304 -4.22 -7.72 -35.94
CA GLU A 304 -3.91 -6.29 -35.73
C GLU A 304 -5.16 -5.42 -35.61
N ALA A 305 -6.21 -5.75 -36.36
CA ALA A 305 -7.48 -5.04 -36.34
C ALA A 305 -8.36 -5.39 -35.13
N GLY A 306 -7.96 -6.37 -34.29
CA GLY A 306 -8.77 -6.82 -33.14
C GLY A 306 -10.02 -7.60 -33.54
N ILE A 307 -9.99 -8.25 -34.70
CA ILE A 307 -11.09 -9.10 -35.21
C ILE A 307 -10.91 -10.54 -34.73
N LEU A 308 -9.64 -10.96 -34.58
CA LEU A 308 -9.25 -12.24 -34.06
C LEU A 308 -8.37 -12.04 -32.83
N TYR A 309 -8.51 -12.93 -31.87
CA TYR A 309 -7.69 -12.98 -30.67
C TYR A 309 -7.14 -14.39 -30.47
N PRO A 310 -5.85 -14.55 -30.13
CA PRO A 310 -5.33 -15.84 -29.73
C PRO A 310 -6.00 -16.29 -28.43
N VAL A 311 -6.51 -17.51 -28.41
CA VAL A 311 -7.04 -18.15 -27.22
C VAL A 311 -5.88 -18.48 -26.30
N ALA A 312 -5.85 -17.85 -25.12
CA ALA A 312 -4.82 -18.13 -24.14
C ALA A 312 -4.85 -19.62 -23.72
N PRO A 313 -3.69 -20.31 -23.65
CA PRO A 313 -3.65 -21.74 -23.40
C PRO A 313 -3.88 -22.14 -21.94
N TRP A 314 -3.91 -21.16 -21.02
CA TRP A 314 -4.16 -21.36 -19.59
C TRP A 314 -5.62 -21.11 -19.21
N ASP A 315 -6.05 -21.70 -18.09
CA ASP A 315 -7.39 -21.49 -17.52
C ASP A 315 -7.50 -20.15 -16.77
N TYR A 316 -8.72 -19.66 -16.60
CA TYR A 316 -9.02 -18.51 -15.76
C TYR A 316 -8.54 -18.69 -14.30
N LYS A 317 -8.48 -19.91 -13.75
CA LYS A 317 -7.91 -20.17 -12.41
C LYS A 317 -6.42 -20.38 -12.37
N GLU A 318 -5.75 -20.47 -13.52
CA GLU A 318 -4.31 -20.77 -13.57
C GLU A 318 -3.50 -19.67 -12.88
N PRO A 319 -2.74 -20.01 -11.81
CA PRO A 319 -1.87 -19.05 -11.13
C PRO A 319 -0.56 -18.80 -11.88
N ASN A 320 -0.06 -19.76 -12.68
CA ASN A 320 1.23 -19.69 -13.36
C ASN A 320 1.09 -19.80 -14.89
N ALA A 321 0.49 -18.77 -15.49
CA ALA A 321 0.30 -18.67 -16.94
C ALA A 321 1.61 -18.78 -17.74
N TRP A 322 2.73 -18.30 -17.19
CA TRP A 322 4.06 -18.41 -17.83
C TRP A 322 4.46 -19.88 -18.02
N ARG A 323 4.31 -20.70 -16.98
CA ARG A 323 4.64 -22.12 -17.04
C ARG A 323 3.80 -22.84 -18.09
N VAL A 324 2.49 -22.62 -18.11
CA VAL A 324 1.61 -23.23 -19.12
C VAL A 324 2.02 -22.85 -20.54
N LEU A 325 2.39 -21.59 -20.78
CA LEU A 325 2.86 -21.15 -22.08
C LEU A 325 4.22 -21.78 -22.45
N ALA A 326 5.14 -21.89 -21.48
CA ALA A 326 6.44 -22.49 -21.68
C ALA A 326 6.33 -23.99 -22.03
N ASP A 327 5.59 -24.75 -21.22
CA ASP A 327 5.36 -26.17 -21.42
C ASP A 327 4.70 -26.42 -22.80
N LEU A 328 3.71 -25.61 -23.20
CA LEU A 328 3.08 -25.71 -24.53
C LEU A 328 4.09 -25.59 -25.68
N VAL A 329 4.95 -24.58 -25.63
CA VAL A 329 5.93 -24.31 -26.70
C VAL A 329 7.03 -25.37 -26.71
N GLU A 330 7.50 -25.79 -25.54
CA GLU A 330 8.51 -26.86 -25.40
C GLU A 330 7.99 -28.18 -25.96
N ASP A 331 6.76 -28.57 -25.62
CA ASP A 331 6.19 -29.86 -26.03
C ASP A 331 5.87 -29.94 -27.53
N ASN A 332 5.50 -28.81 -28.16
CA ASN A 332 4.91 -28.82 -29.49
C ASN A 332 5.74 -28.09 -30.56
N ALA A 333 6.65 -27.20 -30.17
CA ALA A 333 7.54 -26.49 -31.09
C ALA A 333 8.99 -26.36 -30.54
N PRO A 334 9.63 -27.45 -30.07
CA PRO A 334 10.94 -27.39 -29.39
C PRO A 334 12.08 -26.87 -30.27
N GLN A 335 11.93 -26.94 -31.60
CA GLN A 335 12.93 -26.46 -32.56
C GLN A 335 12.76 -24.97 -32.91
N SER A 336 11.67 -24.34 -32.48
CA SER A 336 11.44 -22.92 -32.73
C SER A 336 12.45 -22.08 -31.96
N ARG A 337 12.83 -20.93 -32.51
CA ARG A 337 13.70 -19.98 -31.80
C ARG A 337 13.08 -19.53 -30.46
N ALA A 338 11.76 -19.38 -30.42
CA ALA A 338 11.05 -18.95 -29.23
C ALA A 338 11.14 -19.99 -28.10
N ALA A 339 11.13 -21.30 -28.41
CA ALA A 339 11.28 -22.34 -27.41
C ALA A 339 12.60 -22.21 -26.63
N GLY A 340 13.72 -21.99 -27.33
CA GLY A 340 15.03 -21.80 -26.68
C GLY A 340 15.08 -20.56 -25.78
N GLU A 341 14.50 -19.44 -26.24
CA GLU A 341 14.44 -18.18 -25.46
C GLU A 341 13.54 -18.32 -24.21
N ILE A 342 12.41 -19.01 -24.34
CA ILE A 342 11.48 -19.28 -23.22
C ILE A 342 12.10 -20.27 -22.21
N ALA A 343 12.78 -21.32 -22.69
CA ALA A 343 13.46 -22.29 -21.83
C ALA A 343 14.60 -21.62 -21.03
N GLU A 344 15.44 -20.80 -21.68
CA GLU A 344 16.48 -20.02 -21.01
C GLU A 344 15.88 -19.11 -19.93
N LEU A 345 14.78 -18.42 -20.26
CA LEU A 345 14.12 -17.54 -19.29
C LEU A 345 13.52 -18.31 -18.11
N SER A 346 12.90 -19.46 -18.35
CA SER A 346 12.37 -20.35 -17.30
C SER A 346 13.47 -20.91 -16.39
N GLU A 347 14.64 -21.24 -16.92
CA GLU A 347 15.81 -21.65 -16.15
C GLU A 347 16.30 -20.49 -15.26
N ARG A 348 16.45 -19.28 -15.83
CA ARG A 348 16.85 -18.09 -15.06
C ARG A 348 15.86 -17.73 -13.96
N ILE A 349 14.56 -17.85 -14.21
CA ILE A 349 13.51 -17.68 -13.19
C ILE A 349 13.71 -18.69 -12.07
N SER A 350 13.92 -19.96 -12.41
CA SER A 350 14.13 -21.04 -11.43
C SER A 350 15.38 -20.81 -10.58
N LEU A 351 16.49 -20.41 -11.20
CA LEU A 351 17.73 -20.04 -10.51
C LEU A 351 17.54 -18.84 -9.59
N TYR A 352 16.84 -17.79 -10.05
CA TYR A 352 16.49 -16.65 -9.20
C TYR A 352 15.67 -17.10 -7.99
N LEU A 353 14.60 -17.89 -8.19
CA LEU A 353 13.72 -18.31 -7.11
C LEU A 353 14.43 -19.19 -6.08
N ALA A 354 15.38 -20.05 -6.51
CA ALA A 354 16.19 -20.90 -5.64
C ALA A 354 17.34 -20.16 -4.92
N SER A 355 17.64 -18.93 -5.32
CA SER A 355 18.75 -18.15 -4.75
C SER A 355 18.35 -17.27 -3.57
N SER A 356 19.35 -16.92 -2.74
CA SER A 356 19.24 -16.07 -1.55
C SER A 356 20.26 -14.93 -1.54
N GLY A 357 20.10 -13.99 -0.61
CA GLY A 357 21.05 -12.92 -0.31
C GLY A 357 21.40 -12.06 -1.52
N SER A 358 22.68 -11.72 -1.65
CA SER A 358 23.18 -10.87 -2.75
C SER A 358 23.10 -11.54 -4.12
N SER A 359 23.33 -12.85 -4.19
CA SER A 359 23.18 -13.62 -5.44
C SER A 359 21.77 -13.47 -6.02
N ARG A 360 20.74 -13.49 -5.16
CA ARG A 360 19.35 -13.23 -5.57
C ARG A 360 19.15 -11.84 -6.16
N GLY A 361 19.77 -10.82 -5.57
CA GLY A 361 19.73 -9.45 -6.09
C GLY A 361 20.36 -9.32 -7.47
N THR A 362 21.52 -9.95 -7.67
CA THR A 362 22.21 -9.99 -8.97
C THR A 362 21.35 -10.69 -10.02
N LEU A 363 20.92 -11.92 -9.72
CA LEU A 363 20.10 -12.72 -10.63
C LEU A 363 18.80 -12.01 -11.01
N LYS A 364 18.11 -11.34 -10.07
CA LYS A 364 16.88 -10.60 -10.36
C LYS A 364 17.12 -9.40 -11.28
N THR A 365 18.21 -8.67 -11.08
CA THR A 365 18.57 -7.52 -11.91
C THR A 365 18.85 -7.96 -13.35
N ASP A 366 19.65 -9.01 -13.50
CA ASP A 366 20.02 -9.56 -14.80
C ASP A 366 18.82 -10.19 -15.52
N LEU A 367 17.98 -10.91 -14.77
CA LEU A 367 16.77 -11.56 -15.28
C LEU A 367 15.80 -10.55 -15.90
N ALA A 368 15.50 -9.45 -15.21
CA ALA A 368 14.56 -8.44 -15.71
C ALA A 368 15.08 -7.80 -17.00
N ALA A 369 16.35 -7.38 -17.03
CA ALA A 369 16.96 -6.77 -18.21
C ALA A 369 16.99 -7.74 -19.41
N HIS A 370 17.33 -9.00 -19.16
CA HIS A 370 17.35 -10.03 -20.20
C HIS A 370 15.94 -10.31 -20.75
N ALA A 371 14.96 -10.50 -19.88
CA ALA A 371 13.56 -10.75 -20.25
C ALA A 371 13.00 -9.62 -21.15
N GLU A 372 13.18 -8.37 -20.74
CA GLU A 372 12.71 -7.22 -21.51
C GLU A 372 13.42 -7.12 -22.88
N GLN A 373 14.70 -7.49 -22.96
CA GLN A 373 15.46 -7.50 -24.21
C GLN A 373 14.91 -8.52 -25.22
N LEU A 374 14.44 -9.69 -24.78
CA LEU A 374 13.89 -10.72 -25.66
C LEU A 374 12.66 -10.19 -26.42
N LEU A 375 11.70 -9.59 -25.72
CA LEU A 375 10.52 -8.98 -26.35
C LEU A 375 10.86 -7.71 -27.13
N ALA A 376 11.88 -6.95 -26.71
CA ALA A 376 12.33 -5.77 -27.44
C ALA A 376 12.83 -6.10 -28.85
N ARG A 377 13.58 -7.19 -29.00
CA ARG A 377 14.07 -7.69 -30.31
C ARG A 377 12.93 -8.08 -31.26
N ARG A 378 11.73 -8.32 -30.72
CA ARG A 378 10.51 -8.68 -31.45
C ARG A 378 9.57 -7.48 -31.68
N GLY A 379 10.04 -6.27 -31.38
CA GLY A 379 9.29 -5.04 -31.64
C GLY A 379 8.18 -4.73 -30.62
N VAL A 380 8.14 -5.45 -29.48
CA VAL A 380 7.16 -5.13 -28.43
C VAL A 380 7.53 -3.79 -27.79
N PRO A 381 6.58 -2.84 -27.66
CA PRO A 381 6.80 -1.55 -27.00
C PRO A 381 7.27 -1.69 -25.55
N GLU A 382 8.03 -0.69 -25.06
CA GLU A 382 8.60 -0.66 -23.71
C GLU A 382 7.53 -0.79 -22.61
N ASP A 383 6.41 -0.09 -22.78
CA ASP A 383 5.29 -0.06 -21.84
C ASP A 383 4.52 -1.38 -21.76
N ARG A 384 4.72 -2.29 -22.73
CA ARG A 384 4.06 -3.61 -22.81
C ARG A 384 4.96 -4.80 -22.55
N ARG A 385 6.28 -4.60 -22.47
CA ARG A 385 7.26 -5.69 -22.27
C ARG A 385 7.89 -5.72 -20.89
N ARG A 386 7.44 -4.88 -19.96
CA ARG A 386 8.00 -4.81 -18.62
C ARG A 386 7.92 -6.15 -17.90
N PHE A 387 9.04 -6.63 -17.38
CA PHE A 387 9.12 -7.91 -16.69
C PHE A 387 9.12 -7.72 -15.17
N GLN A 388 8.19 -8.38 -14.48
CA GLN A 388 8.17 -8.44 -13.02
C GLN A 388 7.81 -9.84 -12.54
N ILE A 389 8.29 -10.17 -11.34
CA ILE A 389 7.84 -11.35 -10.60
C ILE A 389 7.17 -10.85 -9.32
N TYR A 390 5.88 -11.15 -9.19
CA TYR A 390 5.10 -10.93 -7.99
C TYR A 390 5.34 -12.08 -7.03
N LEU A 391 5.50 -11.76 -5.75
CA LEU A 391 5.73 -12.75 -4.71
C LEU A 391 4.75 -12.55 -3.57
N ASP A 392 4.04 -13.60 -3.23
CA ASP A 392 3.20 -13.70 -2.05
C ASP A 392 3.70 -14.86 -1.18
N VAL A 393 3.79 -14.62 0.14
CA VAL A 393 4.40 -15.54 1.10
C VAL A 393 3.42 -15.77 2.25
N ALA A 394 3.08 -17.02 2.49
CA ALA A 394 2.29 -17.47 3.63
C ALA A 394 3.18 -18.09 4.71
N GLU A 395 2.72 -18.10 5.96
CA GLU A 395 3.39 -18.80 7.06
C GLU A 395 2.43 -19.71 7.82
N THR A 396 2.99 -20.79 8.38
CA THR A 396 2.27 -21.91 9.00
C THR A 396 1.67 -21.62 10.38
N ALA A 397 2.22 -20.65 11.13
CA ALA A 397 1.98 -20.54 12.55
C ALA A 397 1.88 -19.08 13.02
N VAL A 398 0.71 -18.47 12.82
CA VAL A 398 0.32 -17.25 13.52
C VAL A 398 -0.95 -17.58 14.28
N ASP A 399 -0.91 -17.47 15.61
CA ASP A 399 -2.15 -17.53 16.36
C ASP A 399 -3.00 -16.33 15.97
N THR A 400 -4.13 -16.64 15.36
CA THR A 400 -5.09 -15.67 14.85
C THR A 400 -6.39 -15.71 15.62
N THR A 401 -6.41 -16.46 16.73
CA THR A 401 -7.53 -16.52 17.66
C THR A 401 -7.67 -15.18 18.35
N LEU A 402 -8.82 -14.54 18.18
CA LEU A 402 -9.10 -13.27 18.83
C LEU A 402 -9.57 -13.53 20.28
N PRO A 403 -9.05 -12.78 21.27
CA PRO A 403 -9.61 -12.81 22.62
C PRO A 403 -11.12 -12.46 22.64
N GLY A 404 -11.87 -13.01 23.58
CA GLY A 404 -13.32 -12.78 23.67
C GLY A 404 -13.70 -11.30 23.83
N ALA A 405 -12.91 -10.52 24.59
CA ALA A 405 -13.12 -9.08 24.74
C ALA A 405 -13.00 -8.33 23.40
N THR A 406 -12.05 -8.72 22.56
CA THR A 406 -11.82 -8.16 21.21
C THR A 406 -13.03 -8.38 20.31
N SER A 407 -13.70 -9.52 20.42
CA SER A 407 -14.89 -9.84 19.62
C SER A 407 -16.05 -8.90 19.93
N LYS A 408 -16.32 -8.62 21.22
CA LYS A 408 -17.39 -7.70 21.64
C LYS A 408 -17.14 -6.25 21.19
N SER A 409 -15.90 -5.80 21.25
CA SER A 409 -15.50 -4.48 20.74
C SER A 409 -15.71 -4.36 19.22
N LEU A 410 -15.40 -5.42 18.47
CA LEU A 410 -15.65 -5.48 17.02
C LEU A 410 -17.14 -5.49 16.68
N GLU A 411 -17.97 -6.18 17.44
CA GLU A 411 -19.44 -6.16 17.29
C GLU A 411 -20.00 -4.75 17.50
N SER A 412 -19.55 -4.07 18.56
CA SER A 412 -19.97 -2.69 18.89
C SER A 412 -19.55 -1.70 17.80
N PHE A 413 -18.31 -1.83 17.31
CA PHE A 413 -17.81 -1.07 16.17
C PHE A 413 -18.64 -1.35 14.89
N GLY A 414 -18.99 -2.62 14.66
CA GLY A 414 -19.85 -3.02 13.55
C GLY A 414 -21.23 -2.37 13.60
N ALA A 415 -21.86 -2.30 14.78
CA ALA A 415 -23.15 -1.65 14.97
C ALA A 415 -23.09 -0.13 14.66
N GLU A 416 -22.04 0.56 15.11
CA GLU A 416 -21.82 1.98 14.79
C GLU A 416 -21.58 2.23 13.31
N LEU A 417 -20.84 1.34 12.64
CA LEU A 417 -20.68 1.42 11.19
C LEU A 417 -22.02 1.23 10.48
N ALA A 418 -22.78 0.19 10.85
CA ALA A 418 -24.08 -0.14 10.25
C ALA A 418 -25.06 1.04 10.28
N ALA A 419 -25.09 1.77 11.40
CA ALA A 419 -25.96 2.94 11.58
C ALA A 419 -25.66 4.11 10.62
N ARG A 420 -24.48 4.14 10.01
CA ARG A 420 -23.99 5.24 9.17
C ARG A 420 -23.78 4.84 7.71
N ILE A 421 -24.14 3.60 7.34
CA ILE A 421 -24.08 3.14 5.95
C ILE A 421 -25.10 3.92 5.12
N GLN A 422 -24.64 4.41 3.99
CA GLN A 422 -25.46 5.11 3.01
C GLN A 422 -25.32 4.45 1.64
N GLN A 423 -26.23 4.72 0.72
CA GLN A 423 -26.05 4.37 -0.68
C GLN A 423 -25.28 5.50 -1.38
N ARG A 424 -24.38 5.16 -2.32
CA ARG A 424 -23.67 6.15 -3.13
C ARG A 424 -24.64 6.83 -4.10
N ALA A 425 -24.52 8.14 -4.26
CA ALA A 425 -25.32 8.93 -5.21
C ALA A 425 -25.11 8.50 -6.68
N SER A 426 -24.00 7.85 -7.01
CA SER A 426 -23.74 7.32 -8.35
C SER A 426 -24.67 6.16 -8.72
N TYR A 427 -25.19 5.39 -7.75
CA TYR A 427 -26.04 4.24 -8.06
C TYR A 427 -27.46 4.66 -8.50
N PRO A 428 -28.19 5.53 -7.78
CA PRO A 428 -29.48 6.03 -8.26
C PRO A 428 -29.39 6.74 -9.62
N LEU A 429 -28.28 7.44 -9.91
CA LEU A 429 -28.05 8.01 -11.24
C LEU A 429 -28.00 6.93 -12.34
N LEU A 430 -27.36 5.79 -12.06
CA LEU A 430 -27.32 4.64 -12.96
C LEU A 430 -28.71 4.03 -13.18
N VAL A 431 -29.51 3.89 -12.11
CA VAL A 431 -30.90 3.42 -12.20
C VAL A 431 -31.74 4.39 -13.03
N ALA A 432 -31.65 5.69 -12.75
CA ALA A 432 -32.39 6.73 -13.49
C ALA A 432 -32.07 6.70 -14.99
N ARG A 433 -30.80 6.48 -15.36
CA ARG A 433 -30.41 6.32 -16.75
C ARG A 433 -31.03 5.07 -17.40
N PHE A 434 -31.09 3.95 -16.69
CA PHE A 434 -31.77 2.75 -17.20
C PHE A 434 -33.28 3.01 -17.40
N VAL A 435 -33.93 3.66 -16.43
CA VAL A 435 -35.36 3.98 -16.46
C VAL A 435 -35.70 5.00 -17.55
N GLU A 436 -34.82 5.97 -17.83
CA GLU A 436 -34.96 6.90 -18.95
C GLU A 436 -35.04 6.14 -20.29
N THR A 437 -34.21 5.11 -20.47
CA THR A 437 -34.16 4.33 -21.71
C THR A 437 -35.30 3.30 -21.83
N TYR A 438 -35.61 2.56 -20.75
CA TYR A 438 -36.51 1.39 -20.81
C TYR A 438 -37.83 1.56 -20.03
N GLY A 439 -38.03 2.68 -19.34
CA GLY A 439 -39.20 2.95 -18.51
C GLY A 439 -39.16 2.30 -17.12
N VAL A 440 -40.12 2.70 -16.28
CA VAL A 440 -40.31 2.11 -14.94
C VAL A 440 -40.77 0.65 -15.09
N SER A 441 -40.20 -0.27 -14.31
CA SER A 441 -40.32 -1.73 -14.53
C SER A 441 -39.81 -2.24 -15.89
N GLY A 442 -39.10 -1.40 -16.65
CA GLY A 442 -38.54 -1.73 -17.95
C GLY A 442 -37.60 -2.93 -17.89
N LYS A 443 -37.50 -3.64 -19.01
CA LYS A 443 -36.62 -4.81 -19.20
C LYS A 443 -35.72 -4.58 -20.41
N CYS A 444 -34.43 -4.89 -20.26
CA CYS A 444 -33.45 -4.95 -21.34
C CYS A 444 -32.91 -6.38 -21.43
N SER A 445 -33.00 -7.01 -22.61
CA SER A 445 -32.43 -8.34 -22.86
C SER A 445 -30.98 -8.33 -23.34
N GLU A 446 -30.41 -7.14 -23.53
CA GLU A 446 -29.04 -6.94 -24.02
C GLU A 446 -28.22 -6.19 -22.96
N ALA A 447 -27.99 -6.83 -21.81
CA ALA A 447 -27.32 -6.20 -20.66
C ALA A 447 -25.98 -5.54 -21.02
N TRP A 448 -25.16 -6.25 -21.81
CA TRP A 448 -23.89 -5.75 -22.30
C TRP A 448 -24.02 -4.48 -23.15
N ARG A 449 -24.95 -4.49 -24.12
CA ARG A 449 -25.18 -3.36 -25.03
C ARG A 449 -25.49 -2.09 -24.25
N TRP A 450 -26.41 -2.17 -23.30
CA TRP A 450 -26.79 -1.03 -22.47
C TRP A 450 -25.59 -0.47 -21.69
N LEU A 451 -24.76 -1.33 -21.09
CA LEU A 451 -23.56 -0.88 -20.37
C LEU A 451 -22.56 -0.17 -21.28
N VAL A 452 -22.31 -0.71 -22.47
CA VAL A 452 -21.41 -0.09 -23.45
C VAL A 452 -21.93 1.27 -23.88
N GLU A 453 -23.22 1.38 -24.20
CA GLU A 453 -23.85 2.65 -24.59
C GLU A 453 -23.82 3.67 -23.45
N ALA A 454 -24.14 3.26 -22.22
CA ALA A 454 -24.09 4.12 -21.05
C ALA A 454 -22.66 4.59 -20.73
N ALA A 455 -21.66 3.72 -20.86
CA ALA A 455 -20.26 4.05 -20.60
C ALA A 455 -19.69 5.08 -21.60
N HIS A 456 -20.21 5.12 -22.82
CA HIS A 456 -19.77 6.04 -23.88
C HIS A 456 -20.53 7.37 -23.92
N ASP A 457 -21.61 7.52 -23.14
CA ASP A 457 -22.24 8.82 -22.91
C ASP A 457 -21.36 9.66 -21.98
N GLN A 458 -20.57 10.57 -22.56
CA GLN A 458 -19.60 11.39 -21.82
C GLN A 458 -20.27 12.25 -20.73
N GLY A 459 -21.48 12.75 -20.99
CA GLY A 459 -22.19 13.61 -20.05
C GLY A 459 -22.66 12.84 -18.82
N PHE A 460 -23.30 11.69 -19.04
CA PHE A 460 -23.69 10.77 -17.97
C PHE A 460 -22.49 10.26 -17.18
N TYR A 461 -21.45 9.82 -17.90
CA TYR A 461 -20.27 9.22 -17.28
C TYR A 461 -19.50 10.21 -16.41
N ALA A 462 -19.35 11.46 -16.84
CA ALA A 462 -18.73 12.52 -16.04
C ALA A 462 -19.53 12.80 -14.74
N GLN A 463 -20.87 12.81 -14.80
CA GLN A 463 -21.72 12.97 -13.62
C GLN A 463 -21.56 11.79 -12.65
N LEU A 464 -21.55 10.55 -13.16
CA LEU A 464 -21.33 9.35 -12.37
C LEU A 464 -20.00 9.41 -11.60
N GLN A 465 -18.93 9.84 -12.27
CA GLN A 465 -17.61 10.01 -11.65
C GLN A 465 -17.64 11.05 -10.53
N ALA A 466 -18.29 12.20 -10.75
CA ALA A 466 -18.38 13.28 -9.76
C ALA A 466 -19.16 12.89 -8.50
N LEU A 467 -20.11 11.96 -8.61
CA LEU A 467 -20.98 11.54 -7.51
C LEU A 467 -20.44 10.36 -6.69
N HIS A 468 -19.35 9.70 -7.10
CA HIS A 468 -18.91 8.44 -6.50
C HIS A 468 -18.67 8.46 -4.98
N HIS A 469 -18.14 9.57 -4.46
CA HIS A 469 -17.84 9.74 -3.04
C HIS A 469 -18.97 10.44 -2.27
N ARG A 470 -20.10 10.72 -2.92
CA ARG A 470 -21.24 11.40 -2.30
C ARG A 470 -22.30 10.38 -1.87
N ALA A 471 -22.91 10.65 -0.74
CA ALA A 471 -24.11 9.94 -0.29
C ALA A 471 -25.30 10.35 -1.15
N GLY A 472 -26.21 9.41 -1.40
CA GLY A 472 -27.52 9.71 -1.97
C GLY A 472 -28.46 10.34 -0.94
N ASP A 473 -29.47 11.06 -1.44
CA ASP A 473 -30.46 11.73 -0.60
C ASP A 473 -31.60 10.81 -0.14
N VAL A 474 -31.70 9.62 -0.73
CA VAL A 474 -32.76 8.63 -0.48
C VAL A 474 -32.26 7.57 0.49
N ALA A 475 -33.16 7.10 1.37
CA ALA A 475 -32.87 5.99 2.27
C ALA A 475 -32.48 4.73 1.47
N ALA A 476 -31.33 4.16 1.80
CA ALA A 476 -30.79 3.01 1.09
C ALA A 476 -31.69 1.77 1.23
N ARG A 477 -31.98 1.11 0.10
CA ARG A 477 -32.70 -0.16 0.02
C ARG A 477 -31.79 -1.21 -0.61
N LEU A 478 -31.88 -2.45 -0.12
CA LEU A 478 -31.15 -3.58 -0.67
C LEU A 478 -31.92 -4.16 -1.86
N GLY A 479 -31.39 -3.99 -3.06
CA GLY A 479 -31.93 -4.60 -4.28
C GLY A 479 -31.46 -6.05 -4.46
N PRO A 480 -32.22 -6.92 -5.17
CA PRO A 480 -31.90 -8.34 -5.33
C PRO A 480 -30.52 -8.66 -5.93
N SER A 481 -29.99 -7.79 -6.79
CA SER A 481 -28.66 -7.94 -7.41
C SER A 481 -27.56 -7.11 -6.72
N MET A 482 -27.86 -6.46 -5.59
CA MET A 482 -26.85 -5.75 -4.81
C MET A 482 -26.27 -6.66 -3.75
N PRO A 483 -24.94 -6.78 -3.58
CA PRO A 483 -24.43 -7.50 -2.42
C PRO A 483 -24.83 -6.80 -1.13
N LEU A 484 -24.96 -7.54 -0.03
CA LEU A 484 -25.13 -6.94 1.30
C LEU A 484 -24.03 -5.89 1.56
N PRO A 485 -24.33 -4.79 2.25
CA PRO A 485 -23.29 -3.86 2.69
C PRO A 485 -22.18 -4.60 3.42
N ASN A 486 -20.94 -4.35 3.06
CA ASN A 486 -19.80 -5.13 3.53
C ASN A 486 -18.52 -4.31 3.63
N THR A 487 -17.64 -4.69 4.54
CA THR A 487 -16.31 -4.09 4.71
C THR A 487 -15.33 -5.13 5.20
N ALA A 488 -14.06 -5.00 4.79
CA ALA A 488 -12.97 -5.73 5.43
C ALA A 488 -12.19 -4.76 6.33
N VAL A 489 -12.14 -5.05 7.61
CA VAL A 489 -11.50 -4.21 8.63
C VAL A 489 -10.12 -4.77 8.92
N ALA A 490 -9.09 -3.97 8.67
CA ALA A 490 -7.72 -4.26 9.04
C ALA A 490 -7.43 -3.62 10.40
N PHE A 491 -7.04 -4.42 11.39
CA PHE A 491 -6.81 -3.95 12.75
C PHE A 491 -5.63 -4.66 13.44
N GLN A 492 -5.09 -4.00 14.46
CA GLN A 492 -4.07 -4.58 15.35
C GLN A 492 -4.61 -4.61 16.77
N THR A 493 -4.05 -5.48 17.60
CA THR A 493 -4.34 -5.54 19.03
C THR A 493 -3.22 -4.89 19.83
N SER A 494 -3.51 -4.45 21.05
CA SER A 494 -2.52 -3.98 22.02
C SER A 494 -2.92 -4.41 23.43
N GLU A 495 -1.96 -4.47 24.33
CA GLU A 495 -2.22 -4.73 25.76
C GLU A 495 -2.69 -3.48 26.51
N ASP A 496 -2.62 -2.30 25.88
CA ASP A 496 -3.19 -1.06 26.43
C ASP A 496 -4.73 -1.22 26.53
N PRO A 497 -5.32 -1.24 27.75
CA PRO A 497 -6.76 -1.43 27.90
C PRO A 497 -7.59 -0.30 27.30
N TYR A 498 -7.00 0.89 27.10
CA TYR A 498 -7.63 2.03 26.45
C TYR A 498 -7.40 2.04 24.92
N ALA A 499 -6.63 1.09 24.41
CA ALA A 499 -6.35 0.91 22.99
C ALA A 499 -6.24 -0.57 22.60
N ALA A 500 -7.11 -1.41 23.17
CA ALA A 500 -7.06 -2.86 23.00
C ALA A 500 -7.17 -3.28 21.52
N LEU A 501 -7.89 -2.49 20.71
CA LEU A 501 -8.03 -2.68 19.28
C LEU A 501 -7.78 -1.39 18.52
N ILE A 502 -6.96 -1.46 17.47
CA ILE A 502 -6.60 -0.31 16.65
C ILE A 502 -7.02 -0.55 15.21
N ILE A 503 -8.01 0.22 14.73
CA ILE A 503 -8.48 0.17 13.35
C ILE A 503 -7.48 0.90 12.47
N ASN A 504 -6.82 0.17 11.56
CA ASN A 504 -5.86 0.74 10.63
C ASN A 504 -6.55 1.25 9.38
N GLN A 505 -7.32 0.37 8.74
CA GLN A 505 -7.89 0.60 7.42
C GLN A 505 -9.19 -0.18 7.25
N SER A 506 -10.07 0.36 6.40
CA SER A 506 -11.20 -0.36 5.83
C SER A 506 -10.96 -0.61 4.34
N HIS A 507 -11.15 -1.84 3.88
CA HIS A 507 -11.13 -2.23 2.48
C HIS A 507 -12.53 -2.68 2.03
N ALA A 508 -12.72 -2.89 0.72
CA ALA A 508 -13.91 -3.55 0.21
C ALA A 508 -14.05 -4.94 0.88
N GLY A 509 -15.25 -5.24 1.35
CA GLY A 509 -15.54 -6.47 2.09
C GLY A 509 -15.94 -7.65 1.20
N THR A 510 -15.80 -7.57 -0.12
CA THR A 510 -16.22 -8.64 -1.06
C THR A 510 -15.42 -9.93 -0.92
N GLY A 511 -14.23 -9.87 -0.33
CA GLY A 511 -13.30 -11.00 -0.24
C GLY A 511 -12.06 -10.84 -1.12
N SER A 512 -11.98 -9.80 -1.96
CA SER A 512 -10.89 -9.59 -2.94
C SER A 512 -9.48 -9.65 -2.34
N VAL A 513 -9.28 -9.01 -1.17
CA VAL A 513 -8.00 -8.99 -0.47
C VAL A 513 -7.55 -10.40 -0.06
N MET A 514 -8.48 -11.28 0.29
CA MET A 514 -8.19 -12.67 0.64
C MET A 514 -8.04 -13.54 -0.61
N ALA A 515 -8.83 -13.29 -1.66
CA ALA A 515 -8.73 -13.97 -2.95
C ALA A 515 -7.34 -13.83 -3.58
N ARG A 516 -6.70 -12.65 -3.45
CA ARG A 516 -5.30 -12.46 -3.83
C ARG A 516 -4.38 -13.57 -3.31
N PHE A 517 -4.58 -14.02 -2.08
CA PHE A 517 -3.72 -14.98 -1.40
C PHE A 517 -4.27 -16.42 -1.45
N ALA A 518 -5.36 -16.68 -2.17
CA ALA A 518 -5.98 -18.01 -2.20
C ALA A 518 -5.03 -19.09 -2.71
N HIS A 519 -4.09 -18.71 -3.59
CA HIS A 519 -3.08 -19.59 -4.14
C HIS A 519 -2.06 -20.07 -3.07
N VAL A 520 -1.76 -19.27 -2.03
CA VAL A 520 -0.87 -19.65 -0.90
C VAL A 520 -1.59 -20.02 0.40
N LEU A 521 -2.87 -19.67 0.56
CA LEU A 521 -3.66 -19.94 1.77
C LEU A 521 -4.63 -21.11 1.56
N ASP A 522 -4.46 -22.19 2.31
CA ASP A 522 -5.36 -23.34 2.27
C ASP A 522 -6.74 -23.04 2.85
N GLY A 523 -7.77 -23.68 2.29
CA GLY A 523 -9.16 -23.53 2.75
C GLY A 523 -9.80 -22.17 2.44
N SER A 524 -9.03 -21.23 1.90
CA SER A 524 -9.49 -19.88 1.55
C SER A 524 -10.64 -19.89 0.54
N ASP A 525 -10.59 -20.72 -0.50
CA ASP A 525 -11.64 -20.82 -1.51
C ASP A 525 -13.01 -21.20 -0.92
N GLY A 526 -13.03 -22.13 0.03
CA GLY A 526 -14.27 -22.54 0.71
C GLY A 526 -14.86 -21.39 1.53
N GLN A 527 -14.02 -20.67 2.27
CA GLN A 527 -14.41 -19.49 3.03
C GLN A 527 -14.89 -18.35 2.12
N LEU A 528 -14.22 -18.11 0.98
CA LEU A 528 -14.63 -17.10 0.00
C LEU A 528 -15.98 -17.42 -0.63
N LYS A 529 -16.24 -18.68 -1.00
CA LYS A 529 -17.54 -19.11 -1.54
C LYS A 529 -18.66 -18.97 -0.51
N GLN A 530 -18.42 -19.37 0.74
CA GLN A 530 -19.38 -19.20 1.81
C GLN A 530 -19.68 -17.72 2.06
N TRP A 531 -18.64 -16.89 2.10
CA TRP A 531 -18.78 -15.44 2.26
C TRP A 531 -19.55 -14.80 1.10
N ALA A 532 -19.22 -15.15 -0.13
CA ALA A 532 -19.90 -14.67 -1.33
C ALA A 532 -21.39 -15.06 -1.34
N SER A 533 -21.74 -16.27 -0.89
CA SER A 533 -23.12 -16.72 -0.74
C SER A 533 -23.89 -15.87 0.29
N VAL A 534 -23.25 -15.51 1.41
CA VAL A 534 -23.85 -14.59 2.40
C VAL A 534 -24.10 -13.22 1.77
N LEU A 535 -23.10 -12.64 1.08
CA LEU A 535 -23.26 -11.34 0.42
C LEU A 535 -24.34 -11.35 -0.67
N ALA A 536 -24.50 -12.46 -1.38
CA ALA A 536 -25.50 -12.61 -2.43
C ALA A 536 -26.93 -12.86 -1.90
N HIS A 537 -27.11 -13.09 -0.60
CA HIS A 537 -28.41 -13.05 0.10
C HIS A 537 -29.58 -13.77 -0.62
N GLY A 538 -29.29 -14.91 -1.26
CA GLY A 538 -30.26 -15.74 -1.98
C GLY A 538 -30.10 -15.73 -3.51
N GLY A 539 -29.31 -14.81 -4.06
CA GLY A 539 -28.87 -14.82 -5.45
C GLY A 539 -27.56 -15.58 -5.68
N SER A 540 -27.13 -15.64 -6.94
CA SER A 540 -25.87 -16.25 -7.38
C SER A 540 -24.74 -15.24 -7.36
N ALA A 541 -23.72 -15.48 -6.55
CA ALA A 541 -22.53 -14.65 -6.53
C ALA A 541 -21.65 -14.93 -7.76
N VAL A 542 -21.41 -13.90 -8.57
CA VAL A 542 -20.46 -13.97 -9.69
C VAL A 542 -19.32 -12.99 -9.47
N GLU A 543 -18.09 -13.42 -9.71
CA GLU A 543 -16.94 -12.52 -9.68
C GLU A 543 -16.75 -11.80 -11.00
N PHE A 544 -16.38 -10.52 -10.89
CA PHE A 544 -15.80 -9.76 -11.97
C PHE A 544 -14.48 -9.14 -11.49
N VAL A 545 -13.43 -9.41 -12.25
CA VAL A 545 -12.08 -8.89 -12.02
C VAL A 545 -11.65 -8.17 -13.30
N PRO A 546 -11.57 -6.83 -13.32
CA PRO A 546 -11.19 -6.09 -14.52
C PRO A 546 -9.70 -6.22 -14.81
N SER A 547 -9.35 -6.25 -16.11
CA SER A 547 -7.96 -6.28 -16.59
C SER A 547 -7.12 -7.45 -16.07
N PHE A 548 -7.73 -8.53 -15.56
CA PHE A 548 -6.99 -9.68 -15.01
C PHE A 548 -6.06 -10.35 -16.04
N GLU A 549 -6.32 -10.14 -17.34
CA GLU A 549 -5.56 -10.69 -18.46
C GLU A 549 -4.19 -10.03 -18.64
N VAL A 550 -3.98 -8.84 -18.06
CA VAL A 550 -2.76 -8.03 -18.25
C VAL A 550 -2.26 -7.38 -16.97
N ASN A 551 -3.12 -7.11 -16.00
CA ASN A 551 -2.78 -6.44 -14.75
C ASN A 551 -2.46 -7.46 -13.66
N GLY A 552 -1.18 -7.61 -13.31
CA GLY A 552 -0.71 -8.58 -12.30
C GLY A 552 -1.30 -8.39 -10.90
N LEU A 553 -1.71 -7.17 -10.52
CA LEU A 553 -2.38 -6.94 -9.24
C LEU A 553 -3.80 -7.49 -9.23
N GLN A 554 -4.48 -7.44 -10.38
CA GLN A 554 -5.83 -7.98 -10.52
C GLN A 554 -5.80 -9.49 -10.77
N SER A 555 -4.84 -9.97 -11.58
CA SER A 555 -4.76 -11.37 -12.01
C SER A 555 -4.63 -12.35 -10.86
N VAL A 556 -4.00 -11.96 -9.74
CA VAL A 556 -3.82 -12.82 -8.56
C VAL A 556 -5.10 -13.00 -7.73
N SER A 557 -6.14 -12.19 -7.99
CA SER A 557 -7.40 -12.20 -7.20
C SER A 557 -8.56 -12.90 -7.92
N LYS A 558 -8.28 -13.53 -9.06
CA LYS A 558 -9.28 -14.20 -9.91
C LYS A 558 -9.47 -15.67 -9.54
N GLY A 559 -10.63 -16.21 -9.87
CA GLY A 559 -10.85 -17.66 -9.89
C GLY A 559 -11.34 -18.26 -8.57
N SER A 560 -11.83 -17.46 -7.63
CA SER A 560 -12.40 -17.97 -6.38
C SER A 560 -13.89 -18.31 -6.51
N LEU A 561 -14.62 -17.60 -7.39
CA LEU A 561 -16.06 -17.71 -7.61
C LEU A 561 -16.41 -18.02 -9.09
N ARG A 562 -17.71 -18.13 -9.38
CA ARG A 562 -18.25 -18.26 -10.75
C ARG A 562 -17.93 -16.99 -11.53
N ARG A 563 -17.40 -17.09 -12.74
CA ARG A 563 -16.90 -15.93 -13.50
C ARG A 563 -18.03 -15.25 -14.27
N LEU A 564 -18.06 -13.92 -14.24
CA LEU A 564 -18.81 -13.08 -15.17
C LEU A 564 -17.98 -12.82 -16.44
N VAL A 565 -18.37 -13.40 -17.56
CA VAL A 565 -17.69 -13.29 -18.87
C VAL A 565 -18.25 -12.11 -19.65
N ARG A 566 -17.35 -11.30 -20.21
CA ARG A 566 -17.70 -10.16 -21.07
C ARG A 566 -17.28 -10.42 -22.53
N PRO A 567 -18.01 -9.87 -23.50
CA PRO A 567 -17.62 -9.93 -24.93
C PRO A 567 -16.23 -9.39 -25.23
N ASP A 568 -15.76 -8.41 -24.44
CA ASP A 568 -14.44 -7.79 -24.60
C ASP A 568 -13.38 -8.38 -23.65
N ASP A 569 -13.63 -9.54 -23.04
CA ASP A 569 -12.57 -10.32 -22.40
C ASP A 569 -11.70 -11.00 -23.45
N PHE A 570 -10.38 -11.05 -23.21
CA PHE A 570 -9.52 -11.86 -24.08
C PHE A 570 -9.88 -13.35 -23.93
N PRO A 571 -9.97 -14.11 -25.03
CA PRO A 571 -10.38 -15.49 -24.98
C PRO A 571 -9.32 -16.36 -24.30
N MET A 572 -9.78 -17.40 -23.61
CA MET A 572 -8.91 -18.40 -22.99
C MET A 572 -9.57 -19.77 -23.03
N LYS A 573 -8.81 -20.81 -22.68
CA LYS A 573 -9.40 -22.09 -22.31
C LYS A 573 -10.10 -21.90 -20.96
N SER A 574 -11.38 -22.21 -20.84
CA SER A 574 -12.07 -22.16 -19.55
C SER A 574 -12.85 -23.45 -19.35
N ALA A 575 -12.63 -24.09 -18.21
CA ALA A 575 -13.40 -25.25 -17.74
C ALA A 575 -14.37 -24.88 -16.61
N LEU A 576 -14.61 -23.58 -16.39
CA LEU A 576 -15.39 -23.10 -15.26
C LEU A 576 -16.87 -22.96 -15.55
N ASP A 577 -17.66 -22.97 -14.48
CA ASP A 577 -19.01 -22.44 -14.50
C ASP A 577 -18.93 -20.91 -14.68
N GLU A 578 -19.60 -20.41 -15.72
CA GLU A 578 -19.52 -19.04 -16.21
C GLU A 578 -20.93 -18.47 -16.46
N VAL A 579 -21.08 -17.16 -16.29
CA VAL A 579 -22.25 -16.39 -16.73
C VAL A 579 -21.79 -15.38 -17.75
N THR A 580 -22.39 -15.38 -18.94
CA THR A 580 -22.02 -14.44 -20.00
C THR A 580 -22.93 -13.22 -20.00
N MET A 581 -22.35 -12.02 -20.04
CA MET A 581 -23.07 -10.75 -20.04
C MET A 581 -24.05 -10.57 -21.22
N THR A 582 -23.82 -11.24 -22.35
CA THR A 582 -24.69 -11.14 -23.55
C THR A 582 -26.01 -11.86 -23.42
N SER A 583 -26.10 -12.84 -22.52
CA SER A 583 -27.32 -13.62 -22.30
C SER A 583 -28.12 -13.11 -21.10
N MET A 584 -27.59 -12.12 -20.37
CA MET A 584 -28.21 -11.57 -19.18
C MET A 584 -29.30 -10.56 -19.49
N VAL A 585 -30.33 -10.57 -18.65
CA VAL A 585 -31.43 -9.61 -18.67
C VAL A 585 -31.26 -8.63 -17.52
N ILE A 586 -31.43 -7.34 -17.78
CA ILE A 586 -31.54 -6.30 -16.75
C ILE A 586 -33.00 -5.87 -16.64
N ARG A 587 -33.49 -5.72 -15.41
CA ARG A 587 -34.82 -5.18 -15.11
C ARG A 587 -34.74 -4.13 -14.02
N HIS A 588 -35.55 -3.08 -14.14
CA HIS A 588 -35.79 -2.16 -13.03
C HIS A 588 -36.78 -2.80 -12.03
N ASP A 589 -36.33 -2.97 -10.79
CA ASP A 589 -37.18 -3.34 -9.66
C ASP A 589 -37.71 -2.09 -8.95
N VAL A 590 -39.04 -1.93 -8.94
CA VAL A 590 -39.72 -0.73 -8.43
C VAL A 590 -39.77 -0.69 -6.90
N GLU A 591 -39.76 -1.85 -6.24
CA GLU A 591 -39.83 -1.92 -4.78
C GLU A 591 -38.56 -1.34 -4.15
N THR A 592 -37.42 -1.72 -4.69
CA THR A 592 -36.10 -1.32 -4.18
C THR A 592 -35.47 -0.17 -4.97
N ASP A 593 -36.08 0.26 -6.08
CA ASP A 593 -35.55 1.24 -7.04
C ASP A 593 -34.12 0.85 -7.48
N SER A 594 -33.99 -0.39 -7.97
CA SER A 594 -32.70 -1.01 -8.28
C SER A 594 -32.68 -1.74 -9.62
N LEU A 595 -31.47 -2.05 -10.10
CA LEU A 595 -31.27 -2.90 -11.26
C LEU A 595 -31.08 -4.35 -10.82
N VAL A 596 -31.91 -5.24 -11.37
CA VAL A 596 -31.83 -6.69 -11.15
C VAL A 596 -31.32 -7.36 -12.43
N PHE A 597 -30.29 -8.18 -12.25
CA PHE A 597 -29.65 -8.96 -13.30
C PHE A 597 -30.12 -10.40 -13.20
N TYR A 598 -30.60 -10.94 -14.31
CA TYR A 598 -31.01 -12.34 -14.42
C TYR A 598 -30.14 -13.07 -15.43
N ALA A 599 -29.74 -14.29 -15.09
CA ALA A 599 -29.26 -15.26 -16.07
C ALA A 599 -30.42 -15.78 -16.94
N PRO A 600 -30.15 -16.44 -18.08
CA PRO A 600 -31.18 -16.95 -18.99
C PRO A 600 -32.21 -17.89 -18.35
N ASP A 601 -31.81 -18.63 -17.33
CA ASP A 601 -32.66 -19.55 -16.57
C ASP A 601 -33.52 -18.86 -15.49
N GLY A 602 -33.38 -17.54 -15.34
CA GLY A 602 -34.10 -16.74 -14.34
C GLY A 602 -33.38 -16.63 -13.00
N GLU A 603 -32.18 -17.21 -12.85
CA GLU A 603 -31.36 -17.04 -11.65
C GLU A 603 -30.99 -15.56 -11.45
N THR A 604 -31.16 -15.04 -10.24
CA THR A 604 -30.74 -13.67 -9.91
C THR A 604 -29.24 -13.62 -9.70
N ILE A 605 -28.55 -12.73 -10.41
CA ILE A 605 -27.11 -12.59 -10.39
C ILE A 605 -26.70 -11.40 -9.52
N VAL A 606 -25.76 -11.64 -8.61
CA VAL A 606 -25.15 -10.64 -7.73
C VAL A 606 -23.67 -10.50 -8.09
N PRO A 607 -23.26 -9.45 -8.82
CA PRO A 607 -21.87 -9.24 -9.17
C PRO A 607 -21.06 -8.80 -7.95
N LEU A 608 -19.92 -9.47 -7.72
CA LEU A 608 -18.94 -9.14 -6.71
C LEU A 608 -17.66 -8.65 -7.37
N TYR A 609 -17.24 -7.43 -7.05
CA TYR A 609 -15.94 -6.92 -7.47
C TYR A 609 -14.84 -7.61 -6.66
N MET A 610 -14.13 -8.53 -7.31
CA MET A 610 -13.07 -9.33 -6.68
C MET A 610 -11.66 -8.76 -6.93
N GLY A 611 -11.55 -7.62 -7.61
CA GLY A 611 -10.29 -6.90 -7.79
C GLY A 611 -9.81 -6.17 -6.53
N ILE A 612 -8.49 -5.97 -6.42
CA ILE A 612 -7.85 -5.27 -5.28
C ILE A 612 -7.58 -3.79 -5.54
N VAL A 613 -7.66 -3.35 -6.80
CA VAL A 613 -7.50 -1.95 -7.17
C VAL A 613 -8.72 -1.16 -6.67
N PRO A 614 -8.56 0.06 -6.15
CA PRO A 614 -9.69 0.93 -5.83
C PRO A 614 -10.62 1.15 -7.05
N SER A 615 -11.92 0.88 -6.89
CA SER A 615 -12.90 0.92 -7.99
C SER A 615 -13.05 2.28 -8.69
N HIS A 616 -12.62 3.38 -8.06
CA HIS A 616 -12.62 4.73 -8.66
C HIS A 616 -11.53 4.95 -9.71
N LEU A 617 -10.55 4.05 -9.79
CA LEU A 617 -9.52 4.07 -10.84
C LEU A 617 -9.97 3.32 -12.10
N LEU A 618 -11.07 2.57 -12.02
CA LEU A 618 -11.65 1.87 -13.17
C LEU A 618 -12.32 2.88 -14.11
N SER A 619 -12.42 2.51 -15.39
CA SER A 619 -13.05 3.34 -16.42
C SER A 619 -14.07 2.57 -17.26
N GLY A 620 -14.89 3.28 -18.04
CA GLY A 620 -15.85 2.68 -18.98
C GLY A 620 -16.82 1.71 -18.33
N VAL A 621 -17.00 0.55 -18.96
CA VAL A 621 -17.93 -0.50 -18.49
C VAL A 621 -17.53 -1.05 -17.12
N ASP A 622 -16.23 -1.24 -16.86
CA ASP A 622 -15.70 -1.72 -15.58
C ASP A 622 -16.15 -0.83 -14.42
N ARG A 623 -16.23 0.48 -14.66
CA ARG A 623 -16.66 1.45 -13.67
C ARG A 623 -18.16 1.36 -13.35
N LEU A 624 -18.98 1.12 -14.38
CA LEU A 624 -20.42 0.90 -14.19
C LEU A 624 -20.68 -0.40 -13.41
N LEU A 625 -20.03 -1.49 -13.81
CA LEU A 625 -20.10 -2.78 -13.12
C LEU A 625 -19.64 -2.68 -11.67
N ALA A 626 -18.54 -1.98 -11.39
CA ALA A 626 -18.07 -1.77 -10.02
C ALA A 626 -19.04 -0.91 -9.19
N THR A 627 -19.81 -0.01 -9.81
CA THR A 627 -20.86 0.75 -9.12
C THR A 627 -22.05 -0.13 -8.76
N ILE A 628 -22.39 -1.10 -9.61
CA ILE A 628 -23.43 -2.10 -9.35
C ILE A 628 -22.99 -3.07 -8.24
N ALA A 629 -21.74 -3.52 -8.29
CA ALA A 629 -21.16 -4.48 -7.36
C ALA A 629 -20.81 -3.88 -5.98
N ASP A 630 -20.71 -2.55 -5.86
CA ASP A 630 -20.49 -1.86 -4.58
C ASP A 630 -21.27 -0.52 -4.54
N PRO A 631 -22.61 -0.57 -4.35
CA PRO A 631 -23.44 0.63 -4.31
C PRO A 631 -23.33 1.37 -2.96
N TRP A 632 -22.57 0.84 -2.00
CA TRP A 632 -22.57 1.31 -0.61
C TRP A 632 -21.48 2.34 -0.34
N LEU A 633 -21.82 3.36 0.43
CA LEU A 633 -20.90 4.32 1.01
C LEU A 633 -20.77 4.03 2.50
N LEU A 634 -19.64 3.41 2.87
CA LEU A 634 -19.29 3.16 4.26
C LEU A 634 -18.55 4.37 4.86
N PRO A 635 -18.78 4.68 6.16
CA PRO A 635 -17.93 5.59 6.90
C PRO A 635 -16.48 5.10 6.85
N ARG A 636 -15.53 6.01 6.63
CA ARG A 636 -14.10 5.66 6.66
C ARG A 636 -13.57 5.82 8.08
N PRO A 637 -13.22 4.73 8.79
CA PRO A 637 -12.38 4.83 9.97
C PRO A 637 -10.95 5.22 9.57
N GLY A 638 -10.19 5.77 10.51
CA GLY A 638 -8.78 6.11 10.31
C GLY A 638 -8.53 7.51 9.74
N ASP A 639 -7.26 7.74 9.39
CA ASP A 639 -6.78 9.03 8.92
C ASP A 639 -7.23 9.33 7.48
N ALA A 640 -7.39 10.62 7.19
CA ALA A 640 -7.61 11.08 5.82
C ALA A 640 -6.51 10.58 4.86
N PRO A 641 -6.85 10.28 3.59
CA PRO A 641 -5.90 9.78 2.60
C PRO A 641 -4.79 10.79 2.27
N PHE A 642 -5.05 12.08 2.50
CA PHE A 642 -4.13 13.19 2.28
C PHE A 642 -3.94 13.95 3.59
N SER A 643 -2.69 14.15 3.98
CA SER A 643 -2.34 15.01 5.09
C SER A 643 -2.52 16.47 4.68
N ARG A 644 -3.17 17.26 5.53
CA ARG A 644 -3.29 18.71 5.40
C ARG A 644 -2.75 19.35 6.67
N LEU A 645 -2.18 20.54 6.53
CA LEU A 645 -1.84 21.38 7.67
C LEU A 645 -3.15 21.89 8.29
N GLU A 646 -3.27 21.74 9.60
CA GLU A 646 -4.42 22.27 10.35
C GLU A 646 -4.20 23.74 10.72
N ASP A 647 -2.95 24.16 10.89
CA ASP A 647 -2.52 25.54 11.13
C ASP A 647 -1.17 25.74 10.41
N GLN A 648 -0.85 26.99 10.04
CA GLN A 648 0.39 27.31 9.31
C GLN A 648 1.51 27.80 10.24
N GLN A 649 1.20 28.16 11.49
CA GLN A 649 2.14 28.84 12.38
C GLN A 649 2.39 28.10 13.70
N ARG A 650 1.63 27.07 14.01
CA ARG A 650 1.79 26.33 15.27
C ARG A 650 1.52 24.84 15.12
N VAL A 651 2.06 24.07 16.05
CA VAL A 651 1.75 22.64 16.20
C VAL A 651 0.30 22.48 16.67
N VAL A 652 -0.45 21.60 16.00
CA VAL A 652 -1.82 21.23 16.40
C VAL A 652 -1.85 19.75 16.76
N ALA A 653 -2.07 19.46 18.05
CA ALA A 653 -2.26 18.11 18.56
C ALA A 653 -3.74 17.69 18.51
N ARG A 654 -4.00 16.44 18.10
CA ARG A 654 -5.30 15.79 18.17
C ARG A 654 -5.16 14.49 18.96
N PRO A 655 -5.95 14.31 20.03
CA PRO A 655 -5.92 13.07 20.80
C PRO A 655 -6.48 11.91 19.97
N ARG A 656 -6.29 10.68 20.48
CA ARG A 656 -6.95 9.48 19.96
C ARG A 656 -8.46 9.71 19.86
N LYS A 657 -9.07 9.16 18.82
CA LYS A 657 -10.52 8.96 18.76
C LYS A 657 -10.77 7.49 18.98
N ASP A 658 -11.45 7.15 20.07
CA ASP A 658 -11.79 5.78 20.41
C ASP A 658 -13.29 5.61 20.66
N LEU A 659 -13.72 4.35 20.64
CA LEU A 659 -15.05 3.88 20.99
C LEU A 659 -14.87 2.62 21.85
N ASP A 660 -15.03 2.75 23.16
CA ASP A 660 -14.94 1.62 24.12
C ASP A 660 -13.68 0.74 23.94
N GLY A 661 -12.51 1.38 23.88
CA GLY A 661 -11.22 0.70 23.69
C GLY A 661 -10.88 0.34 22.24
N VAL A 662 -11.75 0.71 21.28
CA VAL A 662 -11.47 0.64 19.84
C VAL A 662 -10.95 1.98 19.32
N VAL A 663 -9.65 2.07 19.05
CA VAL A 663 -9.04 3.25 18.44
C VAL A 663 -9.43 3.35 16.97
N LEU A 664 -10.27 4.34 16.66
CA LEU A 664 -10.72 4.67 15.30
C LEU A 664 -9.73 5.59 14.57
N SER A 665 -8.98 6.40 15.32
CA SER A 665 -7.92 7.26 14.80
C SER A 665 -6.89 7.47 15.91
N ARG A 666 -5.62 7.27 15.56
CA ARG A 666 -4.48 7.47 16.45
C ARG A 666 -4.27 8.95 16.77
N ALA A 667 -3.65 9.25 17.91
CA ALA A 667 -3.21 10.61 18.19
C ALA A 667 -2.25 11.10 17.10
N HIS A 668 -2.42 12.35 16.68
CA HIS A 668 -1.58 12.94 15.65
C HIS A 668 -1.28 14.42 15.92
N TRP A 669 -0.18 14.87 15.35
CA TRP A 669 0.28 16.25 15.41
C TRP A 669 0.46 16.77 13.98
N SER A 670 -0.20 17.89 13.67
CA SER A 670 0.05 18.66 12.46
C SER A 670 1.13 19.70 12.78
N VAL A 671 2.25 19.61 12.09
CA VAL A 671 3.45 20.41 12.40
C VAL A 671 3.87 21.20 11.15
N PRO A 672 3.74 22.53 11.15
CA PRO A 672 4.30 23.39 10.12
C PRO A 672 5.83 23.24 10.04
N LEU A 673 6.39 23.43 8.85
CA LEU A 673 7.84 23.28 8.65
C LEU A 673 8.68 24.20 9.56
N GLY A 674 8.20 25.43 9.81
CA GLY A 674 8.89 26.40 10.67
C GLY A 674 8.89 26.04 12.17
N GLU A 675 8.04 25.10 12.59
CA GLU A 675 7.93 24.64 13.98
C GLU A 675 8.73 23.36 14.25
N LEU A 676 9.34 22.75 13.21
CA LEU A 676 10.21 21.61 13.39
C LEU A 676 11.55 22.05 14.02
N PRO A 677 12.16 21.22 14.88
CA PRO A 677 13.53 21.44 15.32
C PRO A 677 14.50 21.52 14.14
N THR A 678 15.69 22.09 14.37
CA THR A 678 16.73 22.19 13.34
C THR A 678 16.95 20.83 12.68
N LEU A 679 16.82 20.80 11.35
CA LEU A 679 16.93 19.60 10.51
C LEU A 679 18.39 19.26 10.14
N SER A 680 19.35 19.99 10.72
CA SER A 680 20.79 19.86 10.49
C SER A 680 21.52 20.05 11.81
N GLY A 681 22.68 19.41 11.96
CA GLY A 681 23.49 19.51 13.16
C GLY A 681 24.30 18.24 13.36
N THR A 682 25.05 18.20 14.46
CA THR A 682 25.67 16.96 14.94
C THR A 682 24.62 15.98 15.46
N ASP A 683 24.99 14.71 15.62
CA ASP A 683 24.10 13.70 16.21
C ASP A 683 23.59 14.13 17.60
N GLU A 684 24.45 14.75 18.40
CA GLU A 684 24.13 15.31 19.71
C GLU A 684 23.09 16.43 19.63
N GLU A 685 23.27 17.37 18.70
CA GLU A 685 22.33 18.47 18.48
C GLU A 685 20.97 17.95 18.04
N LEU A 686 20.94 16.98 17.11
CA LEU A 686 19.70 16.37 16.64
C LEU A 686 18.96 15.66 17.77
N VAL A 687 19.62 14.75 18.48
CA VAL A 687 19.00 13.98 19.58
C VAL A 687 18.49 14.91 20.67
N ARG A 688 19.27 15.92 21.09
CA ARG A 688 18.87 16.86 22.14
C ARG A 688 17.68 17.72 21.70
N ASN A 689 17.78 18.39 20.55
CA ASN A 689 16.77 19.35 20.11
C ASN A 689 15.42 18.68 19.87
N TRP A 690 15.42 17.50 19.23
CA TRP A 690 14.20 16.73 18.99
C TRP A 690 13.63 16.13 20.28
N THR A 691 14.48 15.67 21.22
CA THR A 691 14.03 15.18 22.52
C THR A 691 13.31 16.26 23.32
N VAL A 692 13.90 17.45 23.45
CA VAL A 692 13.28 18.56 24.19
C VAL A 692 11.98 18.98 23.51
N TRP A 693 12.04 19.22 22.19
CA TRP A 693 10.87 19.66 21.43
C TRP A 693 9.70 18.67 21.51
N ARG A 694 9.94 17.36 21.28
CA ARG A 694 8.86 16.36 21.28
C ARG A 694 8.18 16.29 22.66
N ARG A 695 8.94 16.42 23.75
CA ARG A 695 8.40 16.41 25.12
C ARG A 695 7.52 17.62 25.36
N ASN A 696 7.98 18.79 24.96
CA ASN A 696 7.21 20.03 25.08
C ASN A 696 5.90 19.98 24.27
N GLN A 697 5.87 19.23 23.18
CA GLN A 697 4.67 19.02 22.33
C GLN A 697 3.83 17.78 22.72
N GLY A 698 4.27 16.99 23.69
CA GLY A 698 3.62 15.72 24.07
C GLY A 698 3.68 14.62 23.00
N ILE A 699 4.66 14.68 22.10
CA ILE A 699 4.84 13.72 20.99
C ILE A 699 5.65 12.50 21.50
N PRO A 700 5.21 11.26 21.24
CA PRO A 700 5.93 10.05 21.63
C PRO A 700 7.27 9.89 20.87
N SER A 701 8.15 9.01 21.36
CA SER A 701 9.43 8.74 20.69
C SER A 701 9.24 8.14 19.30
N GLU A 702 8.34 7.17 19.14
CA GLU A 702 8.08 6.50 17.87
C GLU A 702 6.84 7.09 17.19
N VAL A 703 7.00 7.53 15.94
CA VAL A 703 5.92 8.10 15.13
C VAL A 703 5.96 7.61 13.69
N PHE A 704 4.81 7.64 13.03
CA PHE A 704 4.67 7.55 11.59
C PHE A 704 4.52 8.95 11.00
N VAL A 705 5.44 9.33 10.12
CA VAL A 705 5.50 10.65 9.49
C VAL A 705 4.89 10.60 8.08
N ARG A 706 3.96 11.51 7.80
CA ARG A 706 3.49 11.83 6.44
C ARG A 706 3.81 13.28 6.11
N PHE A 707 4.38 13.53 4.94
CA PHE A 707 4.64 14.90 4.49
C PHE A 707 3.33 15.59 4.07
N VAL A 708 3.18 16.86 4.47
CA VAL A 708 2.16 17.76 3.92
C VAL A 708 2.81 18.55 2.80
N ARG A 709 2.24 18.52 1.60
CA ARG A 709 2.82 19.10 0.38
C ARG A 709 1.92 20.20 -0.17
N SER A 710 2.51 21.17 -0.87
CA SER A 710 1.76 22.23 -1.56
C SER A 710 1.00 21.69 -2.79
N THR A 711 1.55 20.66 -3.43
CA THR A 711 0.92 19.93 -4.53
C THR A 711 0.52 18.52 -4.09
N GLN A 712 -0.72 18.12 -4.37
CA GLN A 712 -1.16 16.77 -4.02
C GLN A 712 -0.53 15.76 -4.97
N SER A 713 0.32 14.89 -4.43
CA SER A 713 0.83 13.74 -5.17
C SER A 713 -0.15 12.58 -5.07
N PHE A 714 -0.50 12.02 -6.22
CA PHE A 714 -1.27 10.78 -6.32
C PHE A 714 -0.38 9.55 -6.31
N SER A 715 0.96 9.72 -6.36
CA SER A 715 1.91 8.60 -6.26
C SER A 715 1.76 7.89 -4.90
N PRO A 716 1.54 6.56 -4.89
CA PRO A 716 1.49 5.79 -3.64
C PRO A 716 2.78 5.86 -2.83
N ALA A 717 3.94 6.04 -3.46
CA ALA A 717 5.23 6.15 -2.77
C ALA A 717 5.29 7.42 -1.91
N ASP A 718 4.83 8.55 -2.45
CA ASP A 718 4.86 9.86 -1.80
C ASP A 718 3.85 9.97 -0.63
N ARG A 719 2.88 9.07 -0.57
CA ARG A 719 1.81 9.05 0.44
C ARG A 719 2.07 8.12 1.61
N LYS A 720 3.04 7.20 1.47
CA LYS A 720 3.28 6.16 2.48
C LYS A 720 3.91 6.78 3.74
N PRO A 721 3.33 6.54 4.93
CA PRO A 721 3.95 7.00 6.17
C PRO A 721 5.32 6.35 6.36
N ILE A 722 6.27 7.09 6.92
CA ILE A 722 7.62 6.61 7.25
C ILE A 722 7.69 6.47 8.78
N TRP A 723 8.13 5.32 9.28
CA TRP A 723 8.37 5.18 10.72
C TRP A 723 9.65 5.93 11.09
N VAL A 724 9.62 6.68 12.19
CA VAL A 724 10.74 7.45 12.73
C VAL A 724 10.75 7.31 14.24
N ASP A 725 11.89 6.88 14.79
CA ASP A 725 12.22 7.06 16.20
C ASP A 725 12.88 8.44 16.38
N LEU A 726 12.17 9.36 17.02
CA LEU A 726 12.60 10.73 17.29
C LEU A 726 13.73 10.84 18.32
N THR A 727 14.18 9.71 18.88
CA THR A 727 15.38 9.61 19.71
C THR A 727 16.59 9.10 18.93
N SER A 728 16.43 8.63 17.68
CA SER A 728 17.51 8.03 16.89
C SER A 728 18.15 9.03 15.93
N ALA A 729 19.46 9.25 16.03
CA ALA A 729 20.20 10.08 15.08
C ALA A 729 20.06 9.59 13.62
N HIS A 730 20.04 8.27 13.41
CA HIS A 730 19.85 7.65 12.09
C HIS A 730 18.47 7.97 11.50
N ALA A 731 17.41 7.80 12.30
CA ALA A 731 16.04 8.03 11.84
C ALA A 731 15.76 9.53 11.62
N LEU A 732 16.27 10.40 12.50
CA LEU A 732 16.20 11.86 12.33
C LEU A 732 16.93 12.31 11.06
N SER A 733 18.17 11.85 10.84
CA SER A 733 18.93 12.16 9.62
C SER A 733 18.22 11.67 8.34
N ALA A 734 17.59 10.49 8.41
CA ALA A 734 16.79 9.96 7.31
C ALA A 734 15.55 10.81 7.04
N LEU A 735 14.84 11.24 8.08
CA LEU A 735 13.69 12.15 7.98
C LEU A 735 14.09 13.48 7.34
N CYS A 736 15.18 14.10 7.80
CA CYS A 736 15.69 15.35 7.24
C CYS A 736 16.02 15.22 5.75
N THR A 737 16.61 14.10 5.33
CA THR A 737 16.92 13.85 3.91
C THR A 737 15.68 13.55 3.07
N ALA A 738 14.66 12.94 3.67
CA ALA A 738 13.44 12.54 2.97
C ALA A 738 12.45 13.70 2.74
N LEU A 739 12.65 14.85 3.40
CA LEU A 739 11.77 16.01 3.29
C LEU A 739 11.67 16.50 1.82
N PRO A 740 10.48 16.47 1.20
CA PRO A 740 10.29 16.97 -0.16
C PRO A 740 10.53 18.49 -0.25
N LYS A 741 11.00 18.97 -1.40
CA LYS A 741 11.23 20.41 -1.65
C LYS A 741 9.95 21.25 -1.54
N ASP A 742 8.80 20.66 -1.81
CA ASP A 742 7.48 21.29 -1.76
C ASP A 742 6.72 21.00 -0.45
N ALA A 743 7.42 20.52 0.59
CA ALA A 743 6.84 20.28 1.90
C ALA A 743 6.42 21.59 2.58
N LEU A 744 5.17 21.63 3.06
CA LEU A 744 4.64 22.69 3.92
C LEU A 744 4.83 22.35 5.40
N GLY A 745 4.94 21.06 5.72
CA GLY A 745 5.06 20.56 7.08
C GLY A 745 4.93 19.04 7.11
N VAL A 746 4.70 18.49 8.30
CA VAL A 746 4.52 17.06 8.53
C VAL A 746 3.29 16.78 9.36
N ARG A 747 2.73 15.59 9.18
CA ARG A 747 1.79 14.96 10.10
C ARG A 747 2.51 13.82 10.80
N LEU A 748 2.67 13.94 12.11
CA LEU A 748 3.21 12.88 12.96
C LEU A 748 2.03 12.13 13.55
N THR A 749 1.97 10.82 13.39
CA THR A 749 0.97 9.95 14.02
C THR A 749 1.71 9.05 15.00
N GLU A 750 1.21 8.85 16.22
CA GLU A 750 1.85 7.94 17.17
C GLU A 750 2.05 6.53 16.58
N ALA A 751 3.14 5.86 16.95
CA ALA A 751 3.30 4.42 16.68
C ALA A 751 2.50 3.62 17.70
N LEU A 752 1.38 3.03 17.26
CA LEU A 752 0.50 2.22 18.08
C LEU A 752 0.07 0.98 17.28
N PRO A 753 0.26 -0.26 17.76
CA PRO A 753 0.96 -0.64 18.99
C PRO A 753 2.39 -0.10 19.06
N THR A 754 2.85 0.21 20.26
CA THR A 754 4.23 0.68 20.51
C THR A 754 5.22 -0.47 20.31
N GLY A 755 6.51 -0.18 20.14
CA GLY A 755 7.53 -1.23 20.08
C GLY A 755 7.47 -2.18 21.28
N ALA A 756 7.35 -1.64 22.50
CA ALA A 756 7.22 -2.44 23.72
C ALA A 756 5.95 -3.33 23.75
N SER A 757 4.83 -2.84 23.21
CA SER A 757 3.61 -3.65 23.11
C SER A 757 3.74 -4.77 22.07
N LEU A 758 4.59 -4.62 21.06
CA LEU A 758 4.87 -5.69 20.11
C LEU A 758 5.77 -6.75 20.73
N GLU A 759 6.73 -6.32 21.55
CA GLU A 759 7.62 -7.24 22.27
C GLU A 759 6.87 -8.20 23.19
N SER A 760 5.87 -7.70 23.92
CA SER A 760 5.04 -8.56 24.78
C SER A 760 4.12 -9.52 24.01
N GLN A 761 3.84 -9.25 22.72
CA GLN A 761 2.89 -9.99 21.89
C GLN A 761 3.53 -10.93 20.85
N GLY A 762 4.84 -11.17 20.93
CA GLY A 762 5.57 -12.08 20.02
C GLY A 762 6.49 -11.38 19.01
N ASP A 763 6.96 -10.18 19.35
CA ASP A 763 7.99 -9.38 18.67
C ASP A 763 7.68 -8.90 17.24
N ARG A 764 6.73 -9.48 16.51
CA ARG A 764 6.36 -9.07 15.15
C ARG A 764 5.06 -8.28 15.14
N ALA A 765 5.00 -7.24 14.32
CA ALA A 765 3.73 -6.56 14.06
C ALA A 765 2.77 -7.48 13.31
N VAL A 766 1.59 -7.72 13.89
CA VAL A 766 0.50 -8.48 13.28
C VAL A 766 -0.69 -7.55 13.03
N GLU A 767 -1.28 -7.66 11.85
CA GLU A 767 -2.54 -7.00 11.48
C GLU A 767 -3.54 -8.07 11.05
N HIS A 768 -4.68 -8.11 11.73
CA HIS A 768 -5.79 -9.00 11.42
C HIS A 768 -6.70 -8.34 10.40
N LEU A 769 -7.22 -9.15 9.48
CA LEU A 769 -8.25 -8.77 8.53
C LEU A 769 -9.53 -9.55 8.82
N LEU A 770 -10.58 -8.82 9.18
CA LEU A 770 -11.92 -9.34 9.46
C LEU A 770 -12.90 -8.84 8.40
N PHE A 771 -13.67 -9.76 7.82
CA PHE A 771 -14.75 -9.44 6.88
C PHE A 771 -16.05 -9.32 7.65
N MET A 772 -16.76 -8.21 7.45
CA MET A 772 -18.02 -7.89 8.12
C MET A 772 -19.07 -7.53 7.08
N THR A 773 -20.31 -7.92 7.34
CA THR A 773 -21.47 -7.55 6.53
C THR A 773 -22.58 -7.08 7.44
N PHE A 774 -23.46 -6.26 6.90
CA PHE A 774 -24.50 -5.57 7.65
C PHE A 774 -25.85 -5.91 7.01
N ALA A 775 -26.45 -7.01 7.46
CA ALA A 775 -27.85 -7.29 7.23
C ALA A 775 -28.67 -6.49 8.26
N LYS A 776 -29.75 -5.85 7.82
CA LYS A 776 -30.72 -5.22 8.74
C LYS A 776 -31.67 -6.25 9.30
#